data_AF-A0A9P0ECZ7-F1
#
_entry.id   AF-A0A9P0ECZ7-F1
#
_cell.length_a   1.000
_cell.length_b   1.000
_cell.length_c   1.000
_cell.angle_alpha   90.00
_cell.angle_beta   90.00
_cell.angle_gamma   90.00
#
_symmetry.space_group_name_H-M   'P 1'
#
loop_
_entity.id
_entity.type
_entity.pdbx_description
1 polymer ?
#
loop_
_entity_poly.entity_id
_entity_poly.type
_entity_poly.pdbx_seq_one_letter_code
_entity_poly.pdbx_strand_id
1 'polypeptide(L)'
;MPGTISALGTANGMSMVNIEKERWVAIQKKTFTKWLNTKIAARDLEVKDLARDLTDGVMLIHLLECLSNDTLGRYASNPKLRVQKFENANLALDFIKMRGIQLINIGAEDVVGGNEKIILGLIWMIILRFTISDINAEGLSAKEGLLLWCQRKTACYEGVEVRDFSHSWKDGLAFCALLDIHRPDLIDYDALDKSKHRENMQMAFDIAEKEIGIPKLLDVEDVCESPDDKSLMTYIAYWFHAFSQMEKVENAGRRVEKFVNNMQGAWEMQSAYERRVRALLKATAEQVETWQLSEFKGTYTDAKAQAAAFAEYKKGQKRDWVAEKSDLATLLGNIKTKLGTYRLRPYEPPAELSLEAMDHAWANLSQSEMHRAQLINETIRDIKNALRRSFADKANDFAMALNAMQLAISGLDGDVEDQLHHVQKLSDNLPPMDRYLETIEAVEIKCQEANIEENDFTTYTYDELGYELGLVKSSVQKKLAFLENQMVARNMTNLTPIQLEEFESVFRYFDRDDTNSLQELEFSAALASLGLVFSEEDMHEYFEVTSEGRDYVTFEQFIRFMVDVTEDQNTAEQVFQSFREVADGKPYVTEMDLRHSLVPDEVIDQLVDMMPEHKGPDMSEDRGMPQYDYISFMEKLINDERGREEQAPSNVLQDRTNRDESPRKESKVNGNKVNGLH
;
A
#
# COMPACT_ATOMS: atom_id res chain seq x y z
N MET A 1 -123.82 -46.45 -57.68
CA MET A 1 -123.92 -47.63 -56.78
C MET A 1 -122.92 -48.67 -57.27
N PRO A 2 -122.19 -49.32 -56.36
CA PRO A 2 -120.73 -49.46 -56.40
C PRO A 2 -120.24 -50.82 -56.92
N GLY A 3 -118.95 -50.95 -57.23
CA GLY A 3 -118.31 -52.27 -57.24
C GLY A 3 -117.01 -52.47 -58.02
N THR A 4 -115.89 -52.28 -57.30
CA THR A 4 -114.64 -53.09 -57.33
C THR A 4 -113.51 -52.84 -58.33
N ILE A 5 -112.36 -52.59 -57.69
CA ILE A 5 -110.97 -52.37 -58.09
C ILE A 5 -110.24 -53.71 -58.35
N SER A 6 -109.28 -53.69 -59.28
CA SER A 6 -108.04 -54.49 -59.27
C SER A 6 -106.91 -53.51 -59.68
N ALA A 7 -106.04 -53.03 -58.78
CA ALA A 7 -104.94 -53.70 -58.08
C ALA A 7 -103.74 -54.02 -58.99
N LEU A 8 -102.91 -53.00 -59.26
CA LEU A 8 -101.48 -53.14 -59.56
C LEU A 8 -100.72 -52.17 -58.67
N GLY A 9 -99.98 -52.72 -57.70
CA GLY A 9 -99.20 -51.98 -56.72
C GLY A 9 -97.83 -51.59 -57.25
N THR A 10 -97.46 -50.33 -57.02
CA THR A 10 -96.10 -49.81 -57.09
C THR A 10 -95.57 -49.60 -55.67
N ALA A 11 -94.43 -50.23 -55.37
CA ALA A 11 -93.63 -49.95 -54.20
C ALA A 11 -92.68 -48.77 -54.47
N ASN A 12 -92.78 -47.68 -53.68
CA ASN A 12 -91.63 -46.94 -53.15
C ASN A 12 -92.11 -45.75 -52.29
N GLY A 13 -91.74 -45.74 -51.02
CA GLY A 13 -92.05 -44.66 -50.08
C GLY A 13 -91.30 -44.84 -48.76
N MET A 14 -90.00 -44.55 -48.73
CA MET A 14 -89.28 -44.29 -47.48
C MET A 14 -89.45 -42.82 -47.10
N SER A 15 -89.85 -42.54 -45.87
CA SER A 15 -90.07 -41.18 -45.35
C SER A 15 -88.75 -40.44 -45.09
N MET A 16 -88.72 -39.13 -45.33
CA MET A 16 -87.55 -38.24 -45.16
C MET A 16 -86.93 -38.32 -43.75
N VAL A 17 -87.77 -38.54 -42.73
CA VAL A 17 -87.35 -38.72 -41.32
C VAL A 17 -86.54 -40.01 -41.10
N ASN A 18 -86.84 -41.09 -41.83
CA ASN A 18 -86.05 -42.32 -41.74
C ASN A 18 -84.67 -42.15 -42.41
N ILE A 19 -84.60 -41.38 -43.49
CA ILE A 19 -83.35 -41.10 -44.20
C ILE A 19 -82.40 -40.26 -43.33
N GLU A 20 -82.88 -39.21 -42.66
CA GLU A 20 -82.08 -38.41 -41.73
C GLU A 20 -81.60 -39.22 -40.53
N LYS A 21 -82.46 -40.09 -39.99
CA LYS A 21 -82.12 -40.98 -38.88
C LYS A 21 -81.07 -42.03 -39.25
N GLU A 22 -81.11 -42.56 -40.48
CA GLU A 22 -80.10 -43.49 -41.00
C GLU A 22 -78.75 -42.81 -41.24
N ARG A 23 -78.74 -41.54 -41.68
CA ARG A 23 -77.51 -40.77 -41.92
C ARG A 23 -76.73 -40.47 -40.64
N TRP A 24 -77.41 -40.02 -39.57
CA TRP A 24 -76.77 -39.76 -38.28
C TRP A 24 -76.05 -41.00 -37.70
N VAL A 25 -76.69 -42.18 -37.80
CA VAL A 25 -76.08 -43.45 -37.36
C VAL A 25 -74.80 -43.77 -38.14
N ALA A 26 -74.81 -43.52 -39.46
CA ALA A 26 -73.64 -43.76 -40.31
C ALA A 26 -72.45 -42.85 -39.94
N ILE A 27 -72.69 -41.55 -39.70
CA ILE A 27 -71.65 -40.60 -39.27
C ILE A 27 -71.06 -41.00 -37.92
N GLN A 28 -71.91 -41.38 -36.96
CA GLN A 28 -71.47 -41.82 -35.65
C GLN A 28 -70.64 -43.11 -35.73
N LYS A 29 -71.08 -44.08 -36.53
CA LYS A 29 -70.34 -45.32 -36.78
C LYS A 29 -68.96 -45.04 -37.36
N LYS A 30 -68.86 -44.15 -38.35
CA LYS A 30 -67.59 -43.75 -38.96
C LYS A 30 -66.65 -43.09 -37.95
N THR A 31 -67.15 -42.13 -37.18
CA THR A 31 -66.38 -41.40 -36.16
C THR A 31 -65.87 -42.33 -35.07
N PHE A 32 -66.74 -43.20 -34.54
CA PHE A 32 -66.37 -44.16 -33.50
C PHE A 32 -65.42 -45.23 -34.01
N THR A 33 -65.52 -45.63 -35.28
CA THR A 33 -64.56 -46.54 -35.93
C THR A 33 -63.17 -45.88 -36.00
N LYS A 34 -63.10 -44.65 -36.51
CA LYS A 34 -61.87 -43.86 -36.55
C LYS A 34 -61.28 -43.72 -35.14
N TRP A 35 -62.08 -43.32 -34.15
CA TRP A 35 -61.65 -43.20 -32.75
C TRP A 35 -61.12 -44.52 -32.18
N LEU A 36 -61.80 -45.65 -32.42
CA LEU A 36 -61.35 -46.95 -31.93
C LEU A 36 -59.98 -47.29 -32.53
N ASN A 37 -59.83 -47.10 -33.84
CA ASN A 37 -58.58 -47.34 -34.55
C ASN A 37 -57.43 -46.47 -34.02
N THR A 38 -57.66 -45.22 -33.61
CA THR A 38 -56.58 -44.41 -32.99
C THR A 38 -56.08 -44.98 -31.65
N LYS A 39 -56.88 -45.80 -30.95
CA LYS A 39 -56.50 -46.43 -29.67
C LYS A 39 -55.82 -47.78 -29.85
N ILE A 40 -56.20 -48.55 -30.87
CA ILE A 40 -55.62 -49.89 -31.12
C ILE A 40 -54.49 -49.87 -32.15
N ALA A 41 -54.20 -48.74 -32.80
CA ALA A 41 -53.13 -48.60 -33.78
C ALA A 41 -51.77 -49.13 -33.28
N ALA A 42 -51.45 -48.95 -32.00
CA ALA A 42 -50.22 -49.43 -31.38
C ALA A 42 -50.09 -50.98 -31.38
N ARG A 43 -51.19 -51.71 -31.60
CA ARG A 43 -51.22 -53.18 -31.70
C ARG A 43 -51.24 -53.68 -33.15
N ASP A 44 -51.13 -52.80 -34.14
CA ASP A 44 -51.23 -53.12 -35.57
C ASP A 44 -52.55 -53.85 -35.92
N LEU A 45 -53.63 -53.39 -35.30
CA LEU A 45 -55.00 -53.89 -35.50
C LEU A 45 -55.89 -52.80 -36.09
N GLU A 46 -56.87 -53.19 -36.89
CA GLU A 46 -57.81 -52.28 -37.54
C GLU A 46 -59.24 -52.84 -37.49
N VAL A 47 -60.19 -52.00 -37.11
CA VAL A 47 -61.62 -52.23 -37.24
C VAL A 47 -62.14 -51.52 -38.49
N LYS A 48 -62.87 -52.25 -39.34
CA LYS A 48 -63.49 -51.75 -40.58
C LYS A 48 -64.99 -51.52 -40.41
N ASP A 49 -65.66 -52.40 -39.67
CA ASP A 49 -67.08 -52.27 -39.33
C ASP A 49 -67.32 -52.66 -37.87
N LEU A 50 -67.65 -51.67 -37.04
CA LEU A 50 -67.93 -51.88 -35.60
C LEU A 50 -68.96 -52.98 -35.33
N ALA A 51 -70.02 -53.08 -36.14
CA ALA A 51 -71.10 -54.03 -35.91
C ALA A 51 -70.70 -55.47 -36.25
N ARG A 52 -69.65 -55.66 -37.06
CA ARG A 52 -69.15 -56.99 -37.47
C ARG A 52 -67.90 -57.39 -36.70
N ASP A 53 -66.94 -56.49 -36.60
CA ASP A 53 -65.60 -56.80 -36.09
C ASP A 53 -65.55 -56.87 -34.56
N LEU A 54 -66.58 -56.35 -33.86
CA LEU A 54 -66.70 -56.49 -32.40
C LEU A 54 -67.47 -57.75 -31.97
N THR A 55 -68.07 -58.49 -32.90
CA THR A 55 -69.00 -59.60 -32.59
C THR A 55 -68.37 -60.80 -31.90
N ASP A 56 -67.04 -60.91 -31.93
CA ASP A 56 -66.31 -61.99 -31.28
C ASP A 56 -65.69 -61.59 -29.92
N GLY A 57 -65.88 -60.33 -29.52
CA GLY A 57 -65.39 -59.74 -28.28
C GLY A 57 -63.89 -59.43 -28.25
N VAL A 58 -63.09 -59.90 -29.22
CA VAL A 58 -61.61 -59.79 -29.16
C VAL A 58 -61.17 -58.33 -29.33
N MET A 59 -61.70 -57.63 -30.34
CA MET A 59 -61.37 -56.22 -30.57
C MET A 59 -61.83 -55.32 -29.42
N LEU A 60 -62.94 -55.65 -28.76
CA LEU A 60 -63.41 -54.91 -27.59
C LEU A 60 -62.47 -55.08 -26.39
N ILE A 61 -61.93 -56.29 -26.18
CA ILE A 61 -60.91 -56.54 -25.16
C ILE A 61 -59.66 -55.72 -25.47
N HIS A 62 -59.13 -55.77 -26.69
CA HIS A 62 -57.94 -55.00 -27.08
C HIS A 62 -58.12 -53.50 -26.86
N LEU A 63 -59.27 -52.94 -27.22
CA LEU A 63 -59.60 -51.55 -26.96
C LEU A 63 -59.53 -51.22 -25.46
N LEU A 64 -60.17 -52.02 -24.61
CA LEU A 64 -60.20 -51.79 -23.16
C LEU A 64 -58.80 -51.91 -22.54
N GLU A 65 -58.00 -52.87 -22.97
CA GLU A 65 -56.62 -53.00 -22.52
C GLU A 65 -55.77 -51.79 -22.93
N CYS A 66 -55.92 -51.29 -24.18
CA CYS A 66 -55.21 -50.08 -24.64
C CYS A 66 -55.64 -48.82 -23.89
N LEU A 67 -56.92 -48.66 -23.55
CA LEU A 67 -57.43 -47.48 -22.86
C LEU A 67 -57.07 -47.46 -21.38
N SER A 68 -57.04 -48.63 -20.74
CA SER A 68 -56.80 -48.74 -19.30
C SER A 68 -55.34 -49.03 -18.95
N ASN A 69 -54.53 -49.43 -19.93
CA ASN A 69 -53.19 -50.01 -19.72
C ASN A 69 -53.17 -51.24 -18.78
N ASP A 70 -54.32 -51.92 -18.62
CA ASP A 70 -54.46 -53.12 -17.80
C ASP A 70 -54.84 -54.32 -18.68
N THR A 71 -54.36 -55.51 -18.33
CA THR A 71 -54.76 -56.75 -19.03
C THR A 71 -56.11 -57.27 -18.54
N LEU A 72 -56.94 -57.73 -19.46
CA LEU A 72 -58.20 -58.41 -19.14
C LEU A 72 -58.00 -59.92 -18.87
N GLY A 73 -56.75 -60.40 -18.86
CA GLY A 73 -56.42 -61.78 -18.58
C GLY A 73 -56.59 -62.71 -19.78
N ARG A 74 -56.92 -63.98 -19.53
CA ARG A 74 -57.01 -65.00 -20.57
C ARG A 74 -58.39 -64.97 -21.25
N TYR A 75 -58.40 -64.79 -22.56
CA TYR A 75 -59.58 -64.87 -23.42
C TYR A 75 -59.30 -65.74 -24.65
N ALA A 76 -60.34 -66.09 -25.41
CA ALA A 76 -60.18 -66.86 -26.64
C ALA A 76 -59.76 -65.95 -27.80
N SER A 77 -58.46 -65.93 -28.14
CA SER A 77 -57.92 -65.01 -29.17
C SER A 77 -58.35 -65.35 -30.61
N ASN A 78 -58.84 -66.57 -30.87
CA ASN A 78 -59.43 -66.97 -32.15
C ASN A 78 -60.72 -67.78 -31.90
N PRO A 79 -61.82 -67.11 -31.49
CA PRO A 79 -63.02 -67.77 -31.03
C PRO A 79 -63.83 -68.33 -32.20
N LYS A 80 -63.87 -69.67 -32.31
CA LYS A 80 -64.62 -70.39 -33.37
C LYS A 80 -66.04 -70.73 -32.92
N LEU A 81 -66.21 -71.03 -31.64
CA LEU A 81 -67.51 -71.41 -31.07
C LEU A 81 -68.25 -70.17 -30.57
N ARG A 82 -69.58 -70.14 -30.75
CA ARG A 82 -70.43 -69.05 -30.24
C ARG A 82 -70.23 -68.83 -28.74
N VAL A 83 -70.06 -69.90 -27.95
CA VAL A 83 -69.78 -69.80 -26.50
C VAL A 83 -68.51 -69.02 -26.19
N GLN A 84 -67.43 -69.20 -26.97
CA GLN A 84 -66.17 -68.47 -26.78
C GLN A 84 -66.33 -66.97 -27.05
N LYS A 85 -67.15 -66.60 -28.05
CA LYS A 85 -67.48 -65.21 -28.35
C LYS A 85 -68.27 -64.55 -27.21
N PHE A 86 -69.22 -65.28 -26.62
CA PHE A 86 -69.99 -64.83 -25.45
C PHE A 86 -69.09 -64.66 -24.21
N GLU A 87 -68.17 -65.59 -23.96
CA GLU A 87 -67.19 -65.49 -22.86
C GLU A 87 -66.31 -64.25 -23.02
N ASN A 88 -65.75 -64.02 -24.21
CA ASN A 88 -64.96 -62.82 -24.52
C ASN A 88 -65.77 -61.53 -24.34
N ALA A 89 -67.00 -61.48 -24.87
CA ALA A 89 -67.86 -60.31 -24.75
C ALA A 89 -68.24 -60.04 -23.28
N ASN A 90 -68.61 -61.06 -22.50
CA ASN A 90 -68.91 -60.91 -21.08
C ASN A 90 -67.69 -60.40 -20.30
N LEU A 91 -66.49 -60.94 -20.57
CA LEU A 91 -65.25 -60.47 -19.94
C LEU A 91 -65.04 -58.96 -20.15
N ALA A 92 -65.23 -58.50 -21.39
CA ALA A 92 -65.12 -57.07 -21.71
C ALA A 92 -66.21 -56.23 -21.02
N LEU A 93 -67.48 -56.68 -21.05
CA LEU A 93 -68.59 -55.96 -20.42
C LEU A 93 -68.44 -55.90 -18.89
N ASP A 94 -67.94 -56.95 -18.25
CA ASP A 94 -67.69 -56.96 -16.81
C ASP A 94 -66.54 -56.04 -16.41
N PHE A 95 -65.49 -55.97 -17.23
CA PHE A 95 -64.43 -54.98 -17.05
C PHE A 95 -64.97 -53.54 -17.15
N ILE A 96 -65.85 -53.28 -18.12
CA ILE A 96 -66.52 -51.97 -18.28
C ILE A 96 -67.35 -51.61 -17.02
N LYS A 97 -68.11 -52.56 -16.48
CA LYS A 97 -68.86 -52.36 -15.22
C LYS A 97 -67.93 -52.07 -14.05
N MET A 98 -66.82 -52.80 -13.94
CA MET A 98 -65.80 -52.59 -12.89
C MET A 98 -65.19 -51.18 -12.95
N ARG A 99 -65.13 -50.56 -14.13
CA ARG A 99 -64.66 -49.16 -14.31
C ARG A 99 -65.72 -48.10 -14.01
N GLY A 100 -66.88 -48.52 -13.47
CA GLY A 100 -67.96 -47.65 -13.03
C GLY A 100 -68.95 -47.25 -14.14
N ILE A 101 -68.91 -47.92 -15.30
CA ILE A 101 -69.84 -47.66 -16.40
C ILE A 101 -71.10 -48.51 -16.20
N GLN A 102 -72.27 -47.86 -16.12
CA GLN A 102 -73.56 -48.55 -15.92
C GLN A 102 -74.16 -49.02 -17.25
N LEU A 103 -74.00 -50.31 -17.55
CA LEU A 103 -74.57 -50.94 -18.76
C LEU A 103 -76.07 -51.24 -18.59
N ILE A 104 -76.94 -50.32 -19.02
CA ILE A 104 -78.39 -50.50 -19.00
C ILE A 104 -78.84 -51.06 -20.37
N ASN A 105 -79.46 -52.24 -20.38
CA ASN A 105 -79.95 -52.93 -21.59
C ASN A 105 -78.85 -53.27 -22.62
N ILE A 106 -77.65 -53.61 -22.17
CA ILE A 106 -76.54 -54.06 -23.01
C ILE A 106 -76.03 -55.40 -22.48
N GLY A 107 -76.26 -56.48 -23.22
CA GLY A 107 -75.77 -57.83 -22.91
C GLY A 107 -74.73 -58.34 -23.92
N ALA A 108 -74.07 -59.46 -23.60
CA ALA A 108 -73.14 -60.11 -24.51
C ALA A 108 -73.83 -60.62 -25.79
N GLU A 109 -75.12 -60.96 -25.69
CA GLU A 109 -75.97 -61.34 -26.81
C GLU A 109 -76.12 -60.26 -27.86
N ASP A 110 -76.12 -58.99 -27.45
CA ASP A 110 -76.25 -57.85 -28.36
C ASP A 110 -74.95 -57.58 -29.11
N VAL A 111 -73.82 -57.74 -28.40
CA VAL A 111 -72.48 -57.62 -28.99
C VAL A 111 -72.24 -58.75 -29.99
N VAL A 112 -72.43 -60.00 -29.57
CA VAL A 112 -72.24 -61.18 -30.44
C VAL A 112 -73.27 -61.22 -31.57
N GLY A 113 -74.47 -60.68 -31.33
CA GLY A 113 -75.53 -60.51 -32.33
C GLY A 113 -75.27 -59.40 -33.34
N GLY A 114 -74.25 -58.55 -33.14
CA GLY A 114 -73.93 -57.46 -34.06
C GLY A 114 -74.98 -56.35 -34.10
N ASN A 115 -75.66 -56.10 -32.98
CA ASN A 115 -76.69 -55.06 -32.92
C ASN A 115 -76.04 -53.67 -32.97
N GLU A 116 -76.07 -53.07 -34.17
CA GLU A 116 -75.37 -51.81 -34.46
C GLU A 116 -75.69 -50.69 -33.47
N LYS A 117 -76.97 -50.50 -33.10
CA LYS A 117 -77.36 -49.43 -32.16
C LYS A 117 -76.79 -49.65 -30.76
N ILE A 118 -76.79 -50.89 -30.29
CA ILE A 118 -76.27 -51.23 -28.97
C ILE A 118 -74.75 -51.14 -28.95
N ILE A 119 -74.09 -51.58 -30.02
CA ILE A 119 -72.64 -51.47 -30.18
C ILE A 119 -72.20 -50.00 -30.19
N LEU A 120 -72.88 -49.12 -30.94
CA LEU A 120 -72.59 -47.68 -30.91
C LEU A 120 -72.85 -47.07 -29.53
N GLY A 121 -73.91 -47.48 -28.85
CA GLY A 121 -74.18 -47.11 -27.46
C GLY A 121 -73.05 -47.50 -26.51
N LEU A 122 -72.56 -48.74 -26.63
CA LEU A 122 -71.46 -49.27 -25.83
C LEU A 122 -70.15 -48.50 -26.07
N ILE A 123 -69.76 -48.30 -27.34
CA ILE A 123 -68.55 -47.55 -27.69
C ILE A 123 -68.66 -46.10 -27.21
N TRP A 124 -69.82 -45.46 -27.33
CA TRP A 124 -70.04 -44.12 -26.77
C TRP A 124 -69.79 -44.07 -25.26
N MET A 125 -70.29 -45.05 -24.50
CA MET A 125 -70.07 -45.08 -23.05
C MET A 125 -68.59 -45.22 -22.69
N ILE A 126 -67.83 -45.99 -23.48
CA ILE A 126 -66.37 -46.11 -23.34
C ILE A 126 -65.69 -44.78 -23.68
N ILE A 127 -66.03 -44.13 -24.79
CA ILE A 127 -65.52 -42.81 -25.18
C ILE A 127 -65.78 -41.80 -24.07
N LEU A 128 -67.03 -41.71 -23.62
CA LEU A 128 -67.45 -40.80 -22.57
C LEU A 128 -66.58 -41.00 -21.34
N ARG A 129 -66.43 -42.25 -20.86
CA ARG A 129 -65.69 -42.55 -19.64
C ARG A 129 -64.18 -42.35 -19.73
N PHE A 130 -63.55 -42.73 -20.84
CA PHE A 130 -62.08 -42.78 -20.97
C PHE A 130 -61.49 -41.61 -21.75
N THR A 131 -62.29 -40.84 -22.48
CA THR A 131 -61.82 -39.67 -23.24
C THR A 131 -62.42 -38.38 -22.70
N ILE A 132 -63.69 -38.35 -22.30
CA ILE A 132 -64.38 -37.09 -21.98
C ILE A 132 -64.49 -36.87 -20.47
N SER A 133 -64.73 -37.91 -19.68
CA SER A 133 -65.01 -37.79 -18.23
C SER A 133 -63.89 -37.13 -17.41
N ASP A 134 -62.64 -37.18 -17.87
CA ASP A 134 -61.51 -36.54 -17.19
C ASP A 134 -61.46 -35.02 -17.41
N ILE A 135 -62.34 -34.47 -18.26
CA ILE A 135 -62.56 -33.05 -18.48
C ILE A 135 -63.43 -32.51 -17.33
N ASN A 136 -62.79 -32.31 -16.17
CA ASN A 136 -63.45 -31.75 -14.99
C ASN A 136 -63.27 -30.23 -14.96
N ALA A 137 -64.38 -29.50 -15.05
CA ALA A 137 -64.44 -28.07 -14.80
C ALA A 137 -65.46 -27.80 -13.71
N GLU A 138 -65.02 -27.26 -12.57
CA GLU A 138 -65.88 -26.59 -11.58
C GLU A 138 -67.08 -27.42 -11.06
N GLY A 139 -66.95 -28.76 -11.00
CA GLY A 139 -68.02 -29.64 -10.50
C GLY A 139 -69.14 -29.93 -11.50
N LEU A 140 -68.98 -29.51 -12.75
CA LEU A 140 -69.90 -29.78 -13.86
C LEU A 140 -69.75 -31.21 -14.39
N SER A 141 -70.77 -31.69 -15.11
CA SER A 141 -70.60 -32.92 -15.88
C SER A 141 -69.54 -32.72 -16.97
N ALA A 142 -68.92 -33.81 -17.41
CA ALA A 142 -67.85 -33.74 -18.41
C ALA A 142 -68.28 -33.09 -19.74
N LYS A 143 -69.55 -33.24 -20.12
CA LYS A 143 -70.15 -32.58 -21.28
C LYS A 143 -70.22 -31.06 -21.08
N GLU A 144 -70.74 -30.64 -19.94
CA GLU A 144 -70.88 -29.21 -19.59
C GLU A 144 -69.51 -28.55 -19.41
N GLY A 145 -68.54 -29.24 -18.82
CA GLY A 145 -67.17 -28.76 -18.69
C GLY A 145 -66.50 -28.55 -20.05
N LEU A 146 -66.66 -29.50 -20.98
CA LEU A 146 -66.15 -29.34 -22.34
C LEU A 146 -66.84 -28.19 -23.08
N LEU A 147 -68.16 -28.02 -22.92
CA LEU A 147 -68.91 -26.94 -23.56
C LEU A 147 -68.47 -25.58 -23.02
N LEU A 148 -68.34 -25.46 -21.70
CA LEU A 148 -67.85 -24.26 -21.03
C LEU A 148 -66.43 -23.90 -21.46
N TRP A 149 -65.55 -24.89 -21.64
CA TRP A 149 -64.22 -24.65 -22.19
C TRP A 149 -64.28 -24.06 -23.59
N CYS A 150 -65.09 -24.64 -24.49
CA CYS A 150 -65.27 -24.12 -25.85
C CYS A 150 -65.77 -22.66 -25.79
N GLN A 151 -66.83 -22.40 -25.03
CA GLN A 151 -67.40 -21.07 -24.84
C GLN A 151 -66.38 -20.05 -24.35
N ARG A 152 -65.61 -20.39 -23.30
CA ARG A 152 -64.58 -19.50 -22.75
C ARG A 152 -63.49 -19.19 -23.77
N LYS A 153 -63.08 -20.19 -24.56
CA LYS A 153 -62.02 -20.05 -25.56
C LYS A 153 -62.47 -19.29 -26.82
N THR A 154 -63.74 -19.36 -27.17
CA THR A 154 -64.28 -18.68 -28.36
C THR A 154 -65.00 -17.37 -28.06
N ALA A 155 -65.17 -16.98 -26.80
CA ALA A 155 -65.99 -15.82 -26.40
C ALA A 155 -65.55 -14.47 -26.99
N CYS A 156 -64.27 -14.32 -27.36
CA CYS A 156 -63.74 -13.09 -27.95
C CYS A 156 -63.81 -13.04 -29.48
N TYR A 157 -64.32 -14.08 -30.14
CA TYR A 157 -64.38 -14.14 -31.60
C TYR A 157 -65.77 -13.74 -32.11
N GLU A 158 -65.80 -12.73 -32.98
CA GLU A 158 -67.05 -12.30 -33.61
C GLU A 158 -67.60 -13.39 -34.54
N GLY A 159 -68.92 -13.60 -34.47
CA GLY A 159 -69.60 -14.60 -35.28
C GLY A 159 -69.49 -16.04 -34.77
N VAL A 160 -68.85 -16.28 -33.60
CA VAL A 160 -68.76 -17.61 -32.99
C VAL A 160 -69.56 -17.67 -31.69
N GLU A 161 -70.63 -18.47 -31.68
CA GLU A 161 -71.40 -18.71 -30.47
C GLU A 161 -71.63 -20.21 -30.24
N VAL A 162 -70.85 -20.78 -29.32
CA VAL A 162 -70.90 -22.21 -28.98
C VAL A 162 -71.97 -22.47 -27.91
N ARG A 163 -73.12 -23.03 -28.30
CA ARG A 163 -74.24 -23.36 -27.41
C ARG A 163 -74.49 -24.86 -27.29
N ASP A 164 -74.04 -25.65 -28.27
CA ASP A 164 -74.22 -27.09 -28.34
C ASP A 164 -73.00 -27.77 -28.99
N PHE A 165 -73.05 -29.10 -29.09
CA PHE A 165 -72.12 -29.89 -29.91
C PHE A 165 -72.79 -30.36 -31.20
N SER A 166 -73.63 -29.54 -31.81
CA SER A 166 -74.24 -29.84 -33.10
C SER A 166 -74.20 -28.63 -34.02
N HIS A 167 -75.21 -27.77 -33.98
CA HIS A 167 -75.39 -26.66 -34.92
C HIS A 167 -74.32 -25.57 -34.75
N SER A 168 -73.83 -25.32 -33.54
CA SER A 168 -72.80 -24.31 -33.26
C SER A 168 -71.46 -24.55 -33.96
N TRP A 169 -71.24 -25.73 -34.53
CA TRP A 169 -69.97 -26.13 -35.16
C TRP A 169 -70.07 -26.27 -36.68
N LYS A 170 -71.28 -26.10 -37.24
CA LYS A 170 -71.60 -26.43 -38.64
C LYS A 170 -70.84 -25.58 -39.66
N ASP A 171 -70.53 -24.33 -39.31
CA ASP A 171 -69.87 -23.36 -40.17
C ASP A 171 -68.32 -23.43 -40.12
N GLY A 172 -67.77 -24.25 -39.22
CA GLY A 172 -66.34 -24.43 -39.03
C GLY A 172 -65.62 -23.32 -38.26
N LEU A 173 -66.27 -22.18 -38.00
CA LEU A 173 -65.63 -21.01 -37.41
C LEU A 173 -65.20 -21.28 -35.97
N ALA A 174 -65.96 -22.07 -35.22
CA ALA A 174 -65.58 -22.48 -33.86
C ALA A 174 -64.26 -23.28 -33.82
N PHE A 175 -63.97 -24.13 -34.82
CA PHE A 175 -62.69 -24.84 -34.91
C PHE A 175 -61.54 -23.88 -35.28
N CYS A 176 -61.78 -22.93 -36.18
CA CYS A 176 -60.80 -21.90 -36.52
C CYS A 176 -60.47 -21.01 -35.31
N ALA A 177 -61.49 -20.58 -34.54
CA ALA A 177 -61.31 -19.78 -33.33
C ALA A 177 -60.53 -20.56 -32.25
N LEU A 178 -60.78 -21.86 -32.08
CA LEU A 178 -60.01 -22.69 -31.17
C LEU A 178 -58.54 -22.85 -31.60
N LEU A 179 -58.24 -22.89 -32.90
CA LEU A 179 -56.86 -22.84 -33.39
C LEU A 179 -56.22 -21.48 -33.08
N ASP A 180 -56.88 -20.40 -33.46
CA ASP A 180 -56.36 -19.04 -33.35
C ASP A 180 -56.03 -18.67 -31.88
N ILE A 181 -56.91 -19.00 -30.94
CA ILE A 181 -56.72 -18.63 -29.53
C ILE A 181 -55.55 -19.37 -28.85
N HIS A 182 -55.20 -20.56 -29.34
CA HIS A 182 -54.11 -21.37 -28.77
C HIS A 182 -52.82 -21.31 -29.61
N ARG A 183 -52.95 -21.12 -30.93
CA ARG A 183 -51.88 -21.10 -31.93
C ARG A 183 -52.19 -20.06 -33.02
N PRO A 184 -52.18 -18.76 -32.67
CA PRO A 184 -52.43 -17.67 -33.62
C PRO A 184 -51.36 -17.57 -34.71
N ASP A 185 -50.23 -18.27 -34.54
CA ASP A 185 -49.19 -18.40 -35.55
C ASP A 185 -49.58 -19.32 -36.72
N LEU A 186 -50.60 -20.18 -36.55
CA LEU A 186 -51.00 -21.17 -37.55
C LEU A 186 -52.20 -20.74 -38.40
N ILE A 187 -52.99 -19.77 -37.93
CA ILE A 187 -54.18 -19.28 -38.61
C ILE A 187 -54.38 -17.82 -38.26
N ASP A 188 -54.88 -17.02 -39.21
CA ASP A 188 -55.34 -15.66 -38.98
C ASP A 188 -56.87 -15.67 -39.10
N TYR A 189 -57.57 -15.69 -37.97
CA TYR A 189 -59.03 -15.75 -37.94
C TYR A 189 -59.70 -14.53 -38.60
N ASP A 190 -59.13 -13.34 -38.39
CA ASP A 190 -59.72 -12.09 -38.88
C ASP A 190 -59.61 -11.98 -40.41
N ALA A 191 -58.57 -12.56 -41.00
CA ALA A 191 -58.41 -12.62 -42.46
C ALA A 191 -59.31 -13.66 -43.16
N LEU A 192 -59.99 -14.55 -42.42
CA LEU A 192 -60.82 -15.59 -43.03
C LEU A 192 -62.02 -15.00 -43.78
N ASP A 193 -62.38 -15.61 -44.91
CA ASP A 193 -63.69 -15.42 -45.51
C ASP A 193 -64.70 -16.30 -44.78
N LYS A 194 -65.50 -15.69 -43.89
CA LYS A 194 -66.44 -16.39 -43.01
C LYS A 194 -67.59 -17.06 -43.76
N SER A 195 -67.80 -16.72 -45.05
CA SER A 195 -68.81 -17.37 -45.89
C SER A 195 -68.39 -18.75 -46.40
N LYS A 196 -67.08 -19.05 -46.37
CA LYS A 196 -66.49 -20.28 -46.92
C LYS A 196 -66.38 -21.39 -45.87
N HIS A 197 -67.52 -21.80 -45.32
CA HIS A 197 -67.60 -22.76 -44.20
C HIS A 197 -66.78 -24.04 -44.41
N ARG A 198 -66.93 -24.68 -45.57
CA ARG A 198 -66.26 -25.95 -45.89
C ARG A 198 -64.74 -25.79 -46.02
N GLU A 199 -64.27 -24.72 -46.67
CA GLU A 199 -62.83 -24.46 -46.83
C GLU A 199 -62.18 -24.16 -45.48
N ASN A 200 -62.83 -23.32 -44.66
CA ASN A 200 -62.34 -22.95 -43.33
C ASN A 200 -62.24 -24.17 -42.40
N MET A 201 -63.28 -25.01 -42.38
CA MET A 201 -63.28 -26.23 -41.55
C MET A 201 -62.21 -27.24 -42.00
N GLN A 202 -62.07 -27.45 -43.32
CA GLN A 202 -61.05 -28.35 -43.85
C GLN A 202 -59.64 -27.87 -43.47
N MET A 203 -59.39 -26.57 -43.61
CA MET A 203 -58.13 -25.96 -43.21
C MET A 203 -57.87 -26.17 -41.71
N ALA A 204 -58.87 -25.95 -40.85
CA ALA A 204 -58.71 -26.15 -39.42
C ALA A 204 -58.37 -27.62 -39.08
N PHE A 205 -59.01 -28.58 -39.73
CA PHE A 205 -58.72 -30.01 -39.50
C PHE A 205 -57.35 -30.42 -40.04
N ASP A 206 -56.93 -29.87 -41.18
CA ASP A 206 -55.61 -30.12 -41.76
C ASP A 206 -54.48 -29.57 -40.88
N ILE A 207 -54.63 -28.35 -40.37
CA ILE A 207 -53.67 -27.74 -39.44
C ILE A 207 -53.61 -28.54 -38.14
N ALA A 208 -54.76 -28.89 -37.56
CA ALA A 208 -54.82 -29.66 -36.32
C ALA A 208 -54.16 -31.04 -36.44
N GLU A 209 -54.31 -31.72 -37.58
CA GLU A 209 -53.64 -33.00 -37.81
C GLU A 209 -52.13 -32.85 -37.98
N LYS A 210 -51.69 -31.94 -38.84
CA LYS A 210 -50.28 -31.80 -39.23
C LYS A 210 -49.41 -31.16 -38.15
N GLU A 211 -49.91 -30.08 -37.55
CA GLU A 211 -49.12 -29.22 -36.65
C GLU A 211 -49.35 -29.53 -35.16
N ILE A 212 -50.51 -30.10 -34.81
CA ILE A 212 -50.91 -30.36 -33.42
C ILE A 212 -50.97 -31.88 -33.14
N GLY A 213 -51.14 -32.71 -34.18
CA GLY A 213 -51.24 -34.17 -34.05
C GLY A 213 -52.64 -34.66 -33.66
N ILE A 214 -53.69 -33.86 -33.88
CA ILE A 214 -55.08 -34.26 -33.62
C ILE A 214 -55.59 -35.08 -34.83
N PRO A 215 -55.91 -36.38 -34.68
CA PRO A 215 -56.32 -37.22 -35.79
C PRO A 215 -57.70 -36.84 -36.31
N LYS A 216 -57.91 -36.80 -37.63
CA LYS A 216 -59.20 -36.43 -38.25
C LYS A 216 -60.30 -37.48 -38.03
N LEU A 217 -61.00 -37.37 -36.91
CA LEU A 217 -62.12 -38.27 -36.58
C LEU A 217 -63.39 -37.96 -37.37
N LEU A 218 -63.57 -36.71 -37.80
CA LEU A 218 -64.71 -36.23 -38.57
C LEU A 218 -64.29 -35.83 -39.97
N ASP A 219 -65.20 -36.00 -40.93
CA ASP A 219 -65.06 -35.45 -42.27
C ASP A 219 -65.89 -34.15 -42.36
N VAL A 220 -65.40 -33.18 -43.13
CA VAL A 220 -65.96 -31.83 -43.15
C VAL A 220 -67.41 -31.84 -43.64
N GLU A 221 -67.72 -32.70 -44.62
CA GLU A 221 -69.07 -32.89 -45.15
C GLU A 221 -70.06 -33.34 -44.08
N ASP A 222 -69.64 -34.28 -43.25
CA ASP A 222 -70.50 -34.87 -42.22
C ASP A 222 -70.89 -33.82 -41.16
N VAL A 223 -69.98 -32.90 -40.83
CA VAL A 223 -70.23 -31.80 -39.88
C VAL A 223 -71.05 -30.67 -40.50
N CYS A 224 -70.76 -30.30 -41.76
CA CYS A 224 -71.47 -29.24 -42.47
C CYS A 224 -72.91 -29.62 -42.85
N GLU A 225 -73.23 -30.90 -43.03
CA GLU A 225 -74.60 -31.34 -43.38
C GLU A 225 -75.44 -31.65 -42.15
N SER A 226 -74.97 -32.56 -41.28
CA SER A 226 -75.75 -33.11 -40.18
C SER A 226 -74.85 -33.46 -38.97
N PRO A 227 -74.48 -32.47 -38.15
CA PRO A 227 -73.57 -32.68 -37.03
C PRO A 227 -74.20 -33.54 -35.92
N ASP A 228 -73.51 -34.61 -35.52
CA ASP A 228 -73.89 -35.49 -34.41
C ASP A 228 -73.21 -35.05 -33.10
N ASP A 229 -74.02 -34.83 -32.05
CA ASP A 229 -73.58 -34.42 -30.70
C ASP A 229 -72.46 -35.31 -30.15
N LYS A 230 -72.61 -36.64 -30.26
CA LYS A 230 -71.63 -37.57 -29.72
C LYS A 230 -70.33 -37.59 -30.53
N SER A 231 -70.44 -37.54 -31.86
CA SER A 231 -69.29 -37.52 -32.77
C SER A 231 -68.48 -36.23 -32.62
N LEU A 232 -69.15 -35.07 -32.53
CA LEU A 232 -68.51 -33.78 -32.27
C LEU A 232 -67.87 -33.72 -30.88
N MET A 233 -68.58 -34.13 -29.83
CA MET A 233 -68.00 -34.22 -28.49
C MET A 233 -66.73 -35.09 -28.46
N THR A 234 -66.75 -36.23 -29.16
CA THR A 234 -65.59 -37.12 -29.24
C THR A 234 -64.40 -36.42 -29.87
N TYR A 235 -64.61 -35.70 -30.96
CA TYR A 235 -63.53 -35.02 -31.66
C TYR A 235 -63.04 -33.78 -30.91
N ILE A 236 -63.94 -32.93 -30.42
CA ILE A 236 -63.60 -31.72 -29.65
C ILE A 236 -62.89 -32.08 -28.34
N ALA A 237 -63.15 -33.24 -27.75
CA ALA A 237 -62.37 -33.72 -26.62
C ALA A 237 -60.87 -33.91 -26.95
N TYR A 238 -60.51 -34.33 -28.17
CA TYR A 238 -59.11 -34.40 -28.59
C TYR A 238 -58.49 -33.01 -28.67
N TRP A 239 -59.24 -32.02 -29.18
CA TRP A 239 -58.82 -30.63 -29.22
C TRP A 239 -58.58 -30.08 -27.81
N PHE A 240 -59.51 -30.34 -26.89
CA PHE A 240 -59.35 -29.97 -25.48
C PHE A 240 -58.08 -30.57 -24.88
N HIS A 241 -57.85 -31.87 -25.05
CA HIS A 241 -56.70 -32.56 -24.46
C HIS A 241 -55.37 -32.07 -25.03
N ALA A 242 -55.28 -31.88 -26.35
CA ALA A 242 -54.09 -31.39 -27.01
C ALA A 242 -53.73 -29.99 -26.50
N PHE A 243 -54.67 -29.05 -26.52
CA PHE A 243 -54.41 -27.68 -26.07
C PHE A 243 -54.20 -27.57 -24.57
N SER A 244 -54.96 -28.30 -23.75
CA SER A 244 -54.77 -28.32 -22.30
C SER A 244 -53.39 -28.88 -21.92
N GLN A 245 -52.88 -29.87 -22.68
CA GLN A 245 -51.53 -30.40 -22.47
C GLN A 245 -50.47 -29.38 -22.86
N MET A 246 -50.64 -28.68 -23.99
CA MET A 246 -49.73 -27.60 -24.40
C MET A 246 -49.64 -26.49 -23.35
N GLU A 247 -50.78 -25.99 -22.85
CA GLU A 247 -50.80 -24.97 -21.79
C GLU A 247 -50.13 -25.44 -20.49
N LYS A 248 -50.31 -26.71 -20.11
CA LYS A 248 -49.62 -27.29 -18.94
C LYS A 248 -48.11 -27.27 -19.11
N VAL A 249 -47.62 -27.65 -20.30
CA VAL A 249 -46.18 -27.65 -20.64
C VAL A 249 -45.64 -26.22 -20.66
N GLU A 250 -46.35 -25.28 -21.28
CA GLU A 250 -45.94 -23.88 -21.32
C GLU A 250 -45.85 -23.26 -19.92
N ASN A 251 -46.88 -23.47 -19.09
CA ASN A 251 -46.89 -22.98 -17.72
C ASN A 251 -45.78 -23.63 -16.86
N ALA A 252 -45.43 -24.90 -17.13
CA ALA A 252 -44.27 -25.53 -16.52
C ALA A 252 -42.96 -24.86 -17.00
N GLY A 253 -42.83 -24.58 -18.29
CA GLY A 253 -41.70 -23.85 -18.89
C GLY A 253 -41.51 -22.48 -18.24
N ARG A 254 -42.55 -21.67 -18.14
CA ARG A 254 -42.52 -20.36 -17.47
C ARG A 254 -42.09 -20.45 -15.99
N ARG A 255 -42.47 -21.52 -15.28
CA ARG A 255 -42.02 -21.74 -13.90
C ARG A 255 -40.52 -22.07 -13.83
N VAL A 256 -40.02 -22.89 -14.75
CA VAL A 256 -38.60 -23.21 -14.87
C VAL A 256 -37.79 -21.95 -15.21
N GLU A 257 -38.26 -21.14 -16.17
CA GLU A 257 -37.64 -19.88 -16.54
C GLU A 257 -37.52 -18.93 -15.34
N LYS A 258 -38.62 -18.71 -14.60
CA LYS A 258 -38.60 -17.89 -13.38
C LYS A 258 -37.63 -18.43 -12.33
N PHE A 259 -37.54 -19.76 -12.17
CA PHE A 259 -36.58 -20.37 -11.26
C PHE A 259 -35.13 -20.10 -11.69
N VAL A 260 -34.80 -20.29 -12.96
CA VAL A 260 -33.46 -20.05 -13.50
C VAL A 260 -33.05 -18.58 -13.34
N ASN A 261 -33.93 -17.64 -13.70
CA ASN A 261 -33.65 -16.21 -13.54
C ASN A 261 -33.41 -15.82 -12.08
N ASN A 262 -34.19 -16.39 -11.14
CA ASN A 262 -33.97 -16.15 -9.72
C ASN A 262 -32.66 -16.78 -9.21
N MET A 263 -32.26 -17.93 -9.77
CA MET A 263 -31.01 -18.62 -9.41
C MET A 263 -29.76 -17.97 -10.01
N GLN A 264 -29.86 -17.38 -11.20
CA GLN A 264 -28.74 -16.65 -11.79
C GLN A 264 -28.19 -15.60 -10.83
N GLY A 265 -29.07 -14.79 -10.22
CA GLY A 265 -28.63 -13.80 -9.24
C GLY A 265 -28.03 -14.41 -7.96
N ALA A 266 -28.34 -15.65 -7.60
CA ALA A 266 -27.69 -16.33 -6.47
C ALA A 266 -26.30 -16.85 -6.84
N TRP A 267 -26.13 -17.39 -8.06
CA TRP A 267 -24.83 -17.83 -8.59
C TRP A 267 -23.86 -16.66 -8.80
N GLU A 268 -24.36 -15.51 -9.26
CA GLU A 268 -23.57 -14.29 -9.37
C GLU A 268 -23.06 -13.81 -8.01
N MET A 269 -23.91 -13.85 -6.97
CA MET A 269 -23.51 -13.54 -5.60
C MET A 269 -22.45 -14.50 -5.08
N GLN A 270 -22.61 -15.82 -5.31
CA GLN A 270 -21.61 -16.83 -4.92
C GLN A 270 -20.26 -16.59 -5.60
N SER A 271 -20.26 -16.39 -6.92
CA SER A 271 -19.05 -16.14 -7.71
C SER A 271 -18.37 -14.82 -7.29
N ALA A 272 -19.15 -13.80 -6.96
CA ALA A 272 -18.63 -12.54 -6.44
C ALA A 272 -18.00 -12.72 -5.05
N TYR A 273 -18.65 -13.48 -4.16
CA TYR A 273 -18.11 -13.81 -2.85
C TYR A 273 -16.76 -14.52 -2.96
N GLU A 274 -16.67 -15.62 -3.72
CA GLU A 274 -15.43 -16.39 -3.85
C GLU A 274 -14.27 -15.57 -4.40
N ARG A 275 -14.52 -14.79 -5.45
CA ARG A 275 -13.52 -13.91 -6.07
C ARG A 275 -13.01 -12.84 -5.11
N ARG A 276 -13.92 -12.20 -4.37
CA ARG A 276 -13.58 -11.13 -3.42
C ARG A 276 -12.83 -11.68 -2.20
N VAL A 277 -13.26 -12.81 -1.64
CA VAL A 277 -12.52 -13.50 -0.56
C VAL A 277 -11.11 -13.87 -1.02
N ARG A 278 -10.96 -14.49 -2.20
CA ARG A 278 -9.64 -14.86 -2.75
C ARG A 278 -8.73 -13.64 -2.91
N ALA A 279 -9.27 -12.52 -3.40
CA ALA A 279 -8.51 -11.28 -3.55
C ALA A 279 -8.07 -10.72 -2.18
N LEU A 280 -8.97 -10.71 -1.19
CA LEU A 280 -8.65 -10.25 0.16
C LEU A 280 -7.58 -11.12 0.82
N LEU A 281 -7.74 -12.45 0.79
CA LEU A 281 -6.78 -13.40 1.36
C LEU A 281 -5.39 -13.27 0.72
N LYS A 282 -5.36 -13.08 -0.60
CA LYS A 282 -4.10 -12.85 -1.32
C LYS A 282 -3.43 -11.55 -0.88
N ALA A 283 -4.19 -10.44 -0.85
CA ALA A 283 -3.65 -9.14 -0.50
C ALA A 283 -3.12 -9.08 0.95
N THR A 284 -3.80 -9.73 1.90
CA THR A 284 -3.32 -9.79 3.29
C THR A 284 -2.06 -10.64 3.43
N ALA A 285 -1.97 -11.76 2.68
CA ALA A 285 -0.77 -12.59 2.66
C ALA A 285 0.44 -11.85 2.06
N GLU A 286 0.27 -11.18 0.92
CA GLU A 286 1.33 -10.37 0.26
C GLU A 286 1.83 -9.24 1.17
N GLN A 287 0.94 -8.61 1.94
CA GLN A 287 1.31 -7.56 2.88
C GLN A 287 2.14 -8.09 4.05
N VAL A 288 1.80 -9.27 4.57
CA VAL A 288 2.58 -9.96 5.62
C VAL A 288 3.96 -10.31 5.08
N GLU A 289 4.04 -10.88 3.88
CA GLU A 289 5.30 -11.21 3.21
C GLU A 289 6.18 -9.95 3.01
N THR A 290 5.57 -8.84 2.57
CA THR A 290 6.27 -7.56 2.41
C THR A 290 6.92 -7.09 3.72
N TRP A 291 6.25 -7.27 4.86
CA TRP A 291 6.84 -6.93 6.17
C TRP A 291 7.95 -7.89 6.59
N GLN A 292 7.82 -9.17 6.26
CA GLN A 292 8.86 -10.18 6.58
C GLN A 292 10.14 -9.96 5.76
N LEU A 293 10.01 -9.51 4.50
CA LEU A 293 11.14 -9.24 3.62
C LEU A 293 11.74 -7.83 3.79
N SER A 294 11.07 -6.93 4.53
CA SER A 294 11.54 -5.56 4.72
C SER A 294 12.68 -5.49 5.74
N GLU A 295 13.78 -4.85 5.36
CA GLU A 295 14.95 -4.62 6.22
C GLU A 295 15.13 -3.11 6.50
N PHE A 296 15.83 -2.80 7.60
CA PHE A 296 16.21 -1.43 7.94
C PHE A 296 17.63 -1.13 7.46
N LYS A 297 17.85 0.05 6.89
CA LYS A 297 19.18 0.51 6.46
C LYS A 297 20.07 0.97 7.63
N GLY A 298 19.55 0.96 8.86
CA GLY A 298 20.26 1.41 10.06
C GLY A 298 20.27 2.93 10.30
N THR A 299 19.68 3.72 9.39
CA THR A 299 19.55 5.18 9.54
C THR A 299 18.21 5.58 10.15
N TYR A 300 18.19 6.64 10.96
CA TYR A 300 16.95 7.15 11.57
C TYR A 300 15.90 7.55 10.53
N THR A 301 16.32 8.21 9.45
CA THR A 301 15.44 8.68 8.36
C THR A 301 14.68 7.53 7.70
N ASP A 302 15.37 6.43 7.37
CA ASP A 302 14.77 5.20 6.85
C ASP A 302 13.76 4.59 7.83
N ALA A 303 14.15 4.40 9.11
CA ALA A 303 13.26 3.84 10.11
C ALA A 303 12.00 4.72 10.33
N LYS A 304 12.16 6.05 10.28
CA LYS A 304 11.04 7.00 10.37
C LYS A 304 10.13 6.97 9.14
N ALA A 305 10.69 6.83 7.94
CA ALA A 305 9.93 6.66 6.71
C ALA A 305 9.10 5.36 6.73
N GLN A 306 9.69 4.26 7.18
CA GLN A 306 8.99 2.98 7.34
C GLN A 306 7.88 3.08 8.41
N ALA A 307 8.10 3.82 9.50
CA ALA A 307 7.06 4.11 10.49
C ALA A 307 5.89 4.92 9.91
N ALA A 308 6.18 5.91 9.07
CA ALA A 308 5.17 6.72 8.40
C ALA A 308 4.33 5.89 7.41
N ALA A 309 4.98 5.08 6.56
CA ALA A 309 4.30 4.17 5.63
C ALA A 309 3.41 3.16 6.37
N PHE A 310 3.88 2.63 7.50
CA PHE A 310 3.09 1.72 8.34
C PHE A 310 1.86 2.41 8.97
N ALA A 311 2.00 3.67 9.37
CA ALA A 311 0.87 4.47 9.86
C ALA A 311 -0.15 4.80 8.77
N GLU A 312 0.31 5.05 7.54
CA GLU A 312 -0.55 5.27 6.37
C GLU A 312 -1.33 4.01 6.00
N TYR A 313 -0.67 2.85 5.94
CA TYR A 313 -1.32 1.54 5.78
C TYR A 313 -2.47 1.33 6.78
N LYS A 314 -2.24 1.63 8.07
CA LYS A 314 -3.25 1.50 9.12
C LYS A 314 -4.46 2.42 8.92
N LYS A 315 -4.24 3.61 8.37
CA LYS A 315 -5.29 4.63 8.16
C LYS A 315 -6.06 4.45 6.85
N GLY A 316 -5.44 3.87 5.83
CA GLY A 316 -6.05 3.58 4.54
C GLY A 316 -6.35 2.09 4.39
N GLN A 317 -5.45 1.37 3.72
CA GLN A 317 -5.61 0.00 3.26
C GLN A 317 -6.22 -0.97 4.30
N LYS A 318 -5.76 -0.93 5.55
CA LYS A 318 -6.29 -1.80 6.61
C LYS A 318 -7.78 -1.58 6.85
N ARG A 319 -8.26 -0.32 6.82
CA ARG A 319 -9.68 0.00 7.05
C ARG A 319 -10.54 -0.52 5.90
N ASP A 320 -10.05 -0.41 4.67
CA ASP A 320 -10.74 -0.95 3.49
C ASP A 320 -10.89 -2.47 3.60
N TRP A 321 -9.85 -3.16 4.06
CA TRP A 321 -9.92 -4.61 4.31
C TRP A 321 -10.84 -5.00 5.47
N VAL A 322 -10.92 -4.20 6.55
CA VAL A 322 -11.91 -4.42 7.63
C VAL A 322 -13.33 -4.31 7.09
N ALA A 323 -13.61 -3.28 6.28
CA ALA A 323 -14.91 -3.09 5.65
C ALA A 323 -15.24 -4.26 4.71
N GLU A 324 -14.30 -4.63 3.83
CA GLU A 324 -14.45 -5.76 2.90
C GLU A 324 -14.73 -7.08 3.64
N LYS A 325 -14.00 -7.37 4.73
CA LYS A 325 -14.23 -8.56 5.57
C LYS A 325 -15.66 -8.61 6.12
N SER A 326 -16.19 -7.47 6.58
CA SER A 326 -17.56 -7.35 7.08
C SER A 326 -18.61 -7.53 5.97
N ASP A 327 -18.37 -6.91 4.82
CA ASP A 327 -19.24 -7.00 3.65
C ASP A 327 -19.31 -8.44 3.11
N LEU A 328 -18.19 -9.15 3.10
CA LEU A 328 -18.12 -10.55 2.70
C LEU A 328 -18.90 -11.47 3.64
N ALA A 329 -18.81 -11.26 4.95
CA ALA A 329 -19.61 -12.01 5.92
C ALA A 329 -21.11 -11.75 5.72
N THR A 330 -21.49 -10.49 5.48
CA THR A 330 -22.87 -10.10 5.18
C THR A 330 -23.35 -10.72 3.86
N LEU A 331 -22.53 -10.69 2.82
CA LEU A 331 -22.84 -11.28 1.52
C LEU A 331 -23.08 -12.80 1.63
N LEU A 332 -22.24 -13.52 2.38
CA LEU A 332 -22.46 -14.95 2.63
C LEU A 332 -23.79 -15.21 3.37
N GLY A 333 -24.10 -14.38 4.37
CA GLY A 333 -25.39 -14.43 5.08
C GLY A 333 -26.58 -14.20 4.15
N ASN A 334 -26.47 -13.23 3.24
CA ASN A 334 -27.50 -12.93 2.23
C ASN A 334 -27.67 -14.08 1.24
N ILE A 335 -26.58 -14.70 0.77
CA ILE A 335 -26.64 -15.88 -0.11
C ILE A 335 -27.37 -17.03 0.59
N LYS A 336 -26.99 -17.34 1.84
CA LYS A 336 -27.63 -18.41 2.63
C LYS A 336 -29.12 -18.12 2.85
N THR A 337 -29.47 -16.89 3.19
CA THR A 337 -30.87 -16.46 3.35
C THR A 337 -31.66 -16.62 2.05
N LYS A 338 -31.12 -16.15 0.92
CA LYS A 338 -31.77 -16.24 -0.39
C LYS A 338 -32.04 -17.69 -0.79
N LEU A 339 -31.06 -18.59 -0.63
CA LEU A 339 -31.26 -20.01 -0.90
C LEU A 339 -32.27 -20.66 0.07
N GLY A 340 -32.23 -20.28 1.35
CA GLY A 340 -33.17 -20.73 2.37
C GLY A 340 -34.62 -20.32 2.08
N THR A 341 -34.85 -19.11 1.55
CA THR A 341 -36.19 -18.63 1.14
C THR A 341 -36.83 -19.56 0.10
N TYR A 342 -36.03 -20.11 -0.82
CA TYR A 342 -36.49 -21.08 -1.83
C TYR A 342 -36.39 -22.54 -1.37
N ARG A 343 -36.09 -22.80 -0.08
CA ARG A 343 -35.89 -24.13 0.50
C ARG A 343 -34.81 -24.96 -0.23
N LEU A 344 -33.80 -24.27 -0.76
CA LEU A 344 -32.65 -24.92 -1.38
C LEU A 344 -31.56 -25.21 -0.34
N ARG A 345 -30.63 -26.09 -0.69
CA ARG A 345 -29.46 -26.37 0.16
C ARG A 345 -28.70 -25.06 0.42
N PRO A 346 -28.37 -24.73 1.67
CA PRO A 346 -27.53 -23.58 1.98
C PRO A 346 -26.18 -23.67 1.27
N TYR A 347 -25.69 -22.53 0.80
CA TYR A 347 -24.35 -22.45 0.21
C TYR A 347 -23.28 -22.60 1.30
N GLU A 348 -22.36 -23.52 1.06
CA GLU A 348 -21.18 -23.77 1.87
C GLU A 348 -19.96 -23.46 1.00
N PRO A 349 -19.20 -22.38 1.28
CA PRO A 349 -18.02 -22.06 0.49
C PRO A 349 -16.92 -23.11 0.67
N PRO A 350 -16.00 -23.25 -0.30
CA PRO A 350 -14.81 -24.08 -0.13
C PRO A 350 -14.06 -23.74 1.17
N ALA A 351 -13.43 -24.74 1.80
CA ALA A 351 -12.78 -24.57 3.12
C ALA A 351 -11.79 -23.40 3.14
N GLU A 352 -11.03 -23.21 2.05
CA GLU A 352 -10.07 -22.13 1.85
C GLU A 352 -10.70 -20.73 1.76
N LEU A 353 -11.97 -20.65 1.38
CA LEU A 353 -12.74 -19.40 1.21
C LEU A 353 -13.80 -19.24 2.29
N SER A 354 -13.70 -20.02 3.37
CA SER A 354 -14.63 -19.97 4.49
C SER A 354 -14.39 -18.72 5.36
N LEU A 355 -15.39 -18.37 6.18
CA LEU A 355 -15.22 -17.31 7.18
C LEU A 355 -14.11 -17.65 8.18
N GLU A 356 -13.97 -18.94 8.54
CA GLU A 356 -12.91 -19.41 9.44
C GLU A 356 -11.51 -19.20 8.83
N ALA A 357 -11.32 -19.52 7.55
CA ALA A 357 -10.07 -19.25 6.84
C ALA A 357 -9.75 -17.75 6.81
N MET A 358 -10.78 -16.91 6.60
CA MET A 358 -10.64 -15.46 6.61
C MET A 358 -10.30 -14.92 8.02
N ASP A 359 -10.89 -15.47 9.08
CA ASP A 359 -10.57 -15.11 10.46
C ASP A 359 -9.14 -15.53 10.84
N HIS A 360 -8.70 -16.72 10.40
CA HIS A 360 -7.33 -17.18 10.60
C HIS A 360 -6.31 -16.27 9.88
N ALA A 361 -6.56 -15.92 8.61
CA ALA A 361 -5.71 -15.00 7.87
C ALA A 361 -5.66 -13.61 8.53
N TRP A 362 -6.79 -13.13 9.06
CA TRP A 362 -6.87 -11.86 9.78
C TRP A 362 -6.08 -11.87 11.10
N ALA A 363 -6.12 -12.99 11.82
CA ALA A 363 -5.32 -13.18 13.04
C ALA A 363 -3.82 -13.14 12.73
N ASN A 364 -3.38 -13.83 11.68
CA ASN A 364 -2.00 -13.80 11.22
C ASN A 364 -1.53 -12.38 10.81
N LEU A 365 -2.38 -11.66 10.06
CA LEU A 365 -2.12 -10.27 9.70
C LEU A 365 -1.95 -9.39 10.95
N SER A 366 -2.86 -9.52 11.92
CA SER A 366 -2.84 -8.74 13.16
C SER A 366 -1.60 -9.03 14.02
N GLN A 367 -1.17 -10.30 14.09
CA GLN A 367 0.05 -10.69 14.78
C GLN A 367 1.30 -10.12 14.09
N SER A 368 1.38 -10.24 12.77
CA SER A 368 2.49 -9.71 11.97
C SER A 368 2.57 -8.19 12.05
N GLU A 369 1.42 -7.51 12.08
CA GLU A 369 1.32 -6.06 12.26
C GLU A 369 1.84 -5.62 13.63
N MET A 370 1.50 -6.35 14.70
CA MET A 370 2.00 -6.08 16.04
C MET A 370 3.52 -6.23 16.09
N HIS A 371 4.05 -7.33 15.53
CA HIS A 371 5.49 -7.57 15.47
C HIS A 371 6.21 -6.47 14.67
N ARG A 372 5.66 -6.09 13.52
CA ARG A 372 6.21 -5.02 12.68
C ARG A 372 6.26 -3.67 13.42
N ALA A 373 5.21 -3.33 14.16
CA ALA A 373 5.17 -2.11 14.96
C ALA A 373 6.22 -2.11 16.08
N GLN A 374 6.39 -3.25 16.77
CA GLN A 374 7.43 -3.41 17.79
C GLN A 374 8.82 -3.23 17.20
N LEU A 375 9.10 -3.94 16.10
CA LEU A 375 10.39 -3.89 15.42
C LEU A 375 10.77 -2.47 14.96
N ILE A 376 9.82 -1.71 14.38
CA ILE A 376 10.05 -0.31 13.98
C ILE A 376 10.41 0.55 15.21
N ASN A 377 9.65 0.42 16.30
CA ASN A 377 9.85 1.23 17.50
C ASN A 377 11.18 0.89 18.20
N GLU A 378 11.50 -0.39 18.31
CA GLU A 378 12.77 -0.87 18.87
C GLU A 378 13.95 -0.37 18.04
N THR A 379 13.88 -0.50 16.71
CA THR A 379 14.93 -0.02 15.80
C THR A 379 15.15 1.49 15.93
N ILE A 380 14.08 2.29 15.98
CA ILE A 380 14.20 3.75 16.19
C ILE A 380 14.87 4.07 17.53
N ARG A 381 14.46 3.37 18.60
CA ARG A 381 15.04 3.56 19.94
C ARG A 381 16.52 3.20 19.96
N ASP A 382 16.88 2.09 19.33
CA ASP A 382 18.26 1.58 19.32
C ASP A 382 19.16 2.49 18.49
N ILE A 383 18.70 3.00 17.33
CA ILE A 383 19.41 4.01 16.55
C ILE A 383 19.64 5.28 17.37
N LYS A 384 18.60 5.81 18.04
CA LYS A 384 18.75 7.00 18.89
C LYS A 384 19.75 6.79 20.02
N ASN A 385 19.70 5.64 20.69
CA ASN A 385 20.64 5.32 21.77
C ASN A 385 22.08 5.14 21.25
N ALA A 386 22.26 4.53 20.08
CA ALA A 386 23.57 4.40 19.44
C ALA A 386 24.15 5.77 19.07
N LEU A 387 23.34 6.69 18.54
CA LEU A 387 23.75 8.05 18.24
C LEU A 387 24.17 8.82 19.50
N ARG A 388 23.36 8.76 20.58
CA ARG A 388 23.71 9.39 21.87
C ARG A 388 25.05 8.92 22.40
N ARG A 389 25.28 7.60 22.42
CA ARG A 389 26.55 7.01 22.87
C ARG A 389 27.70 7.42 21.95
N SER A 390 27.52 7.31 20.64
CA SER A 390 28.56 7.68 19.67
C SER A 390 28.96 9.15 19.77
N PHE A 391 28.01 10.06 20.03
CA PHE A 391 28.33 11.46 20.27
C PHE A 391 29.09 11.62 21.59
N ALA A 392 28.56 11.04 22.68
CA ALA A 392 29.13 11.15 24.01
C ALA A 392 30.55 10.59 24.11
N ASP A 393 30.81 9.40 23.54
CA ASP A 393 32.12 8.79 23.55
C ASP A 393 33.14 9.71 22.84
N LYS A 394 32.78 10.23 21.65
CA LYS A 394 33.65 11.16 20.91
C LYS A 394 33.85 12.49 21.62
N ALA A 395 32.78 13.06 22.17
CA ALA A 395 32.79 14.33 22.89
C ALA A 395 33.65 14.24 24.16
N ASN A 396 33.45 13.20 24.97
CA ASN A 396 34.20 12.97 26.20
C ASN A 396 35.69 12.74 25.91
N ASP A 397 36.01 11.91 24.90
CA ASP A 397 37.41 11.68 24.47
C ASP A 397 38.07 13.00 24.01
N PHE A 398 37.35 13.82 23.26
CA PHE A 398 37.83 15.11 22.79
C PHE A 398 38.04 16.11 23.94
N ALA A 399 37.09 16.22 24.87
CA ALA A 399 37.21 17.05 26.06
C ALA A 399 38.40 16.63 26.93
N MET A 400 38.64 15.32 27.08
CA MET A 400 39.84 14.82 27.78
C MET A 400 41.13 15.22 27.06
N ALA A 401 41.16 15.14 25.73
CA ALA A 401 42.32 15.56 24.94
C ALA A 401 42.58 17.07 25.04
N LEU A 402 41.53 17.89 25.02
CA LEU A 402 41.63 19.35 25.22
C LEU A 402 42.19 19.69 26.60
N ASN A 403 41.62 19.09 27.66
CA ASN A 403 42.11 19.29 29.02
C ASN A 403 43.56 18.85 29.20
N ALA A 404 43.94 17.70 28.61
CA ALA A 404 45.32 17.23 28.64
C ALA A 404 46.28 18.22 27.95
N MET A 405 45.88 18.81 26.83
CA MET A 405 46.65 19.84 26.15
C MET A 405 46.79 21.10 27.01
N GLN A 406 45.71 21.54 27.65
CA GLN A 406 45.71 22.73 28.49
C GLN A 406 46.59 22.56 29.75
N LEU A 407 46.57 21.37 30.35
CA LEU A 407 47.49 20.97 31.41
C LEU A 407 48.95 20.90 30.92
N ALA A 408 49.17 20.35 29.71
CA ALA A 408 50.50 20.27 29.12
C ALA A 408 51.09 21.66 28.86
N ILE A 409 50.29 22.64 28.41
CA ILE A 409 50.75 24.03 28.18
C ILE A 409 51.06 24.74 29.51
N SER A 410 50.19 24.58 30.51
CA SER A 410 50.34 25.27 31.80
C SER A 410 51.45 24.67 32.68
N GLY A 411 51.74 23.38 32.53
CA GLY A 411 52.76 22.65 33.28
C GLY A 411 54.17 22.69 32.71
N LEU A 412 54.44 23.52 31.69
CA LEU A 412 55.79 23.66 31.12
C LEU A 412 56.71 24.43 32.07
N ASP A 413 57.81 23.78 32.46
CA ASP A 413 58.90 24.33 33.25
C ASP A 413 60.26 23.89 32.69
N GLY A 414 61.36 24.45 33.20
CA GLY A 414 62.72 24.12 32.76
C GLY A 414 63.27 25.04 31.67
N ASP A 415 64.18 24.53 30.82
CA ASP A 415 64.87 25.32 29.80
C ASP A 415 63.91 25.79 28.68
N VAL A 416 64.10 27.03 28.23
CA VAL A 416 63.24 27.68 27.23
C VAL A 416 63.26 26.96 25.88
N GLU A 417 64.39 26.36 25.48
CA GLU A 417 64.52 25.62 24.22
C GLU A 417 63.69 24.33 24.25
N ASP A 418 63.74 23.60 25.36
CA ASP A 418 62.97 22.38 25.58
C ASP A 418 61.46 22.70 25.65
N GLN A 419 61.09 23.79 26.32
CA GLN A 419 59.71 24.26 26.37
C GLN A 419 59.19 24.64 24.98
N LEU A 420 59.98 25.37 24.18
CA LEU A 420 59.60 25.77 22.82
C LEU A 420 59.36 24.53 21.94
N HIS A 421 60.25 23.54 22.00
CA HIS A 421 60.08 22.28 21.27
C HIS A 421 58.76 21.56 21.66
N HIS A 422 58.43 21.56 22.95
CA HIS A 422 57.18 20.95 23.44
C HIS A 422 55.94 21.71 22.95
N VAL A 423 55.94 23.05 23.00
CA VAL A 423 54.82 23.86 22.51
C VAL A 423 54.66 23.75 21.00
N GLN A 424 55.75 23.69 20.23
CA GLN A 424 55.70 23.44 18.78
C GLN A 424 54.97 22.13 18.49
N LYS A 425 55.29 21.07 19.23
CA LYS A 425 54.65 19.76 19.10
C LYS A 425 53.17 19.78 19.51
N LEU A 426 52.79 20.61 20.48
CA LEU A 426 51.38 20.83 20.82
C LEU A 426 50.66 21.57 19.68
N SER A 427 51.31 22.57 19.07
CA SER A 427 50.79 23.28 17.90
C SER A 427 50.55 22.34 16.71
N ASP A 428 51.50 21.44 16.43
CA ASP A 428 51.37 20.42 15.37
C ASP A 428 50.21 19.44 15.60
N ASN A 429 49.75 19.27 16.85
CA ASN A 429 48.60 18.43 17.19
C ASN A 429 47.25 19.14 17.03
N LEU A 430 47.20 20.46 16.79
CA LEU A 430 45.95 21.21 16.62
C LEU A 430 45.17 20.82 15.34
N PRO A 431 45.78 20.69 14.14
CA PRO A 431 45.04 20.32 12.93
C PRO A 431 44.38 18.91 12.99
N PRO A 432 45.00 17.88 13.60
CA PRO A 432 44.31 16.63 13.90
C PRO A 432 43.09 16.79 14.81
N MET A 433 43.10 17.72 15.78
CA MET A 433 41.95 17.99 16.62
C MET A 433 40.79 18.61 15.84
N ASP A 434 41.08 19.56 14.94
CA ASP A 434 40.06 20.15 14.06
C ASP A 434 39.31 19.07 13.26
N ARG A 435 40.07 18.14 12.66
CA ARG A 435 39.49 17.02 11.93
C ARG A 435 38.66 16.09 12.82
N TYR A 436 39.05 15.92 14.09
CA TYR A 436 38.25 15.12 15.02
C TYR A 436 36.94 15.82 15.38
N LEU A 437 36.96 17.15 15.55
CA LEU A 437 35.79 17.97 15.80
C LEU A 437 34.78 17.90 14.64
N GLU A 438 35.24 17.89 13.38
CA GLU A 438 34.38 17.63 12.21
C GLU A 438 33.66 16.27 12.29
N THR A 439 34.29 15.23 12.87
CA THR A 439 33.63 13.94 13.08
C THR A 439 32.55 13.99 14.15
N ILE A 440 32.69 14.88 15.14
CA ILE A 440 31.68 15.13 16.18
C ILE A 440 30.51 15.87 15.55
N GLU A 441 30.76 16.90 14.74
CA GLU A 441 29.74 17.64 13.99
C GLU A 441 28.89 16.72 13.12
N ALA A 442 29.52 15.79 12.39
CA ALA A 442 28.81 14.82 11.56
C ALA A 442 27.88 13.89 12.36
N VAL A 443 28.18 13.62 13.63
CA VAL A 443 27.30 12.85 14.52
C VAL A 443 26.21 13.75 15.10
N GLU A 444 26.53 14.99 15.44
CA GLU A 444 25.59 15.99 15.93
C GLU A 444 24.46 16.25 14.93
N ILE A 445 24.78 16.43 13.65
CA ILE A 445 23.78 16.57 12.58
C ILE A 445 22.80 15.38 12.58
N LYS A 446 23.30 14.16 12.76
CA LYS A 446 22.46 12.95 12.84
C LYS A 446 21.62 12.91 14.12
N CYS A 447 22.13 13.41 15.24
CA CYS A 447 21.37 13.58 16.48
C CYS A 447 20.21 14.56 16.30
N GLN A 448 20.45 15.69 15.64
CA GLN A 448 19.45 16.70 15.32
C GLN A 448 18.37 16.14 14.38
N GLU A 449 18.77 15.45 13.30
CA GLU A 449 17.83 14.74 12.42
C GLU A 449 16.98 13.71 13.17
N ALA A 450 17.58 13.04 14.16
CA ALA A 450 16.90 12.10 15.04
C ALA A 450 16.06 12.78 16.13
N ASN A 451 16.03 14.11 16.20
CA ASN A 451 15.34 14.91 17.20
C ASN A 451 15.75 14.46 18.62
N ILE A 452 17.06 14.34 18.85
CA ILE A 452 17.68 14.07 20.15
C ILE A 452 18.04 15.42 20.76
N GLU A 453 17.29 15.84 21.77
CA GLU A 453 17.49 17.13 22.45
C GLU A 453 18.43 17.00 23.65
N GLU A 454 18.40 15.86 24.33
CA GLU A 454 19.18 15.60 25.53
C GLU A 454 19.98 14.29 25.41
N ASN A 455 21.20 14.32 25.94
CA ASN A 455 22.13 13.20 25.96
C ASN A 455 22.63 12.91 27.39
N ASP A 456 22.11 11.87 28.01
CA ASP A 456 22.48 11.49 29.39
C ASP A 456 23.91 10.94 29.52
N PHE A 457 24.63 10.73 28.42
CA PHE A 457 25.98 10.14 28.43
C PHE A 457 27.11 11.18 28.37
N THR A 458 26.81 12.45 28.13
CA THR A 458 27.80 13.53 28.14
C THR A 458 27.16 14.84 28.52
N THR A 459 27.91 15.70 29.20
CA THR A 459 27.50 17.08 29.50
C THR A 459 27.98 18.06 28.44
N TYR A 460 28.84 17.63 27.52
CA TYR A 460 29.44 18.49 26.51
C TYR A 460 28.53 18.64 25.30
N THR A 461 28.41 19.86 24.80
CA THR A 461 27.82 20.17 23.50
C THR A 461 28.89 20.40 22.44
N TYR A 462 28.52 20.28 21.17
CA TYR A 462 29.45 20.56 20.06
C TYR A 462 30.00 21.99 20.14
N ASP A 463 29.13 22.96 20.40
CA ASP A 463 29.50 24.38 20.47
C ASP A 463 30.49 24.66 21.61
N GLU A 464 30.31 24.03 22.78
CA GLU A 464 31.24 24.12 23.91
C GLU A 464 32.63 23.55 23.55
N LEU A 465 32.67 22.38 22.92
CA LEU A 465 33.95 21.75 22.51
C LEU A 465 34.68 22.58 21.45
N GLY A 466 33.95 23.17 20.51
CA GLY A 466 34.51 24.09 19.52
C GLY A 466 35.09 25.35 20.18
N TYR A 467 34.39 25.89 21.19
CA TYR A 467 34.88 27.02 21.97
C TYR A 467 36.12 26.68 22.80
N GLU A 468 36.12 25.54 23.52
CA GLU A 468 37.28 25.07 24.29
C GLU A 468 38.51 24.82 23.40
N LEU A 469 38.33 24.23 22.20
CA LEU A 469 39.40 24.10 21.22
C LEU A 469 39.95 25.47 20.81
N GLY A 470 39.09 26.46 20.59
CA GLY A 470 39.51 27.84 20.31
C GLY A 470 40.38 28.44 21.43
N LEU A 471 40.02 28.20 22.69
CA LEU A 471 40.82 28.64 23.84
C LEU A 471 42.18 27.94 23.93
N VAL A 472 42.22 26.63 23.67
CA VAL A 472 43.47 25.85 23.64
C VAL A 472 44.38 26.36 22.52
N LYS A 473 43.85 26.57 21.31
CA LYS A 473 44.60 27.15 20.17
C LYS A 473 45.24 28.49 20.53
N SER A 474 44.44 29.41 21.09
CA SER A 474 44.94 30.72 21.53
C SER A 474 46.01 30.60 22.61
N SER A 475 45.85 29.67 23.56
CA SER A 475 46.83 29.44 24.64
C SER A 475 48.15 28.87 24.11
N VAL A 476 48.10 27.93 23.16
CA VAL A 476 49.30 27.40 22.49
C VAL A 476 50.01 28.52 21.75
N GLN A 477 49.29 29.31 20.94
CA GLN A 477 49.87 30.41 20.15
C GLN A 477 50.53 31.45 21.06
N LYS A 478 49.85 31.90 22.11
CA LYS A 478 50.40 32.86 23.09
C LYS A 478 51.64 32.34 23.79
N LYS A 479 51.64 31.06 24.18
CA LYS A 479 52.79 30.44 24.84
C LYS A 479 53.96 30.26 23.87
N LEU A 480 53.68 29.92 22.61
CA LEU A 480 54.68 29.78 21.55
C LEU A 480 55.35 31.14 21.29
N ALA A 481 54.55 32.19 21.05
CA ALA A 481 55.04 33.56 20.89
C ALA A 481 55.87 34.02 22.09
N PHE A 482 55.39 33.78 23.31
CA PHE A 482 56.14 34.10 24.53
C PHE A 482 57.52 33.41 24.57
N LEU A 483 57.58 32.10 24.29
CA LEU A 483 58.83 31.35 24.32
C LEU A 483 59.78 31.74 23.20
N GLU A 484 59.28 31.99 21.99
CA GLU A 484 60.08 32.55 20.89
C GLU A 484 60.71 33.89 21.28
N ASN A 485 59.93 34.77 21.92
CA ASN A 485 60.41 36.07 22.35
C ASN A 485 61.47 35.95 23.46
N GLN A 486 61.29 35.03 24.41
CA GLN A 486 62.30 34.72 25.43
C GLN A 486 63.58 34.08 24.85
N MET A 487 63.47 33.30 23.76
CA MET A 487 64.63 32.77 23.04
C MET A 487 65.45 33.88 22.37
N VAL A 488 64.77 34.84 21.74
CA VAL A 488 65.41 36.04 21.18
C VAL A 488 66.10 36.84 22.28
N ALA A 489 65.41 37.07 23.41
CA ALA A 489 65.94 37.77 24.56
C ALA A 489 67.24 37.16 25.09
N ARG A 490 67.28 35.83 25.22
CA ARG A 490 68.44 35.08 25.70
C ARG A 490 69.65 35.17 24.77
N ASN A 491 69.42 35.26 23.47
CA ASN A 491 70.49 35.34 22.46
C ASN A 491 71.04 36.76 22.28
N MET A 492 70.34 37.78 22.77
CA MET A 492 70.76 39.18 22.69
C MET A 492 71.51 39.60 23.96
N THR A 493 72.84 39.53 23.93
CA THR A 493 73.70 39.86 25.09
C THR A 493 73.95 41.36 25.31
N ASN A 494 73.66 42.19 24.30
CA ASN A 494 74.03 43.61 24.29
C ASN A 494 72.97 44.53 24.94
N LEU A 495 71.82 43.99 25.33
CA LEU A 495 70.74 44.74 25.96
C LEU A 495 70.62 44.43 27.45
N THR A 496 70.28 45.44 28.24
CA THR A 496 69.90 45.20 29.64
C THR A 496 68.52 44.53 29.72
N PRO A 497 68.26 43.69 30.74
CA PRO A 497 66.95 43.05 30.90
C PRO A 497 65.77 44.04 30.94
N ILE A 498 65.99 45.25 31.45
CA ILE A 498 64.98 46.30 31.55
C ILE A 498 64.62 46.87 30.16
N GLN A 499 65.62 47.15 29.32
CA GLN A 499 65.39 47.64 27.95
C GLN A 499 64.67 46.59 27.11
N LEU A 500 65.00 45.32 27.32
CA LEU A 500 64.38 44.24 26.58
C LEU A 500 62.92 44.03 27.00
N GLU A 501 62.61 44.16 28.30
CA GLU A 501 61.24 44.14 28.81
C GLU A 501 60.41 45.34 28.29
N GLU A 502 61.03 46.52 28.16
CA GLU A 502 60.41 47.70 27.56
C GLU A 502 60.03 47.45 26.08
N PHE A 503 60.97 46.96 25.27
CA PHE A 503 60.72 46.64 23.86
C PHE A 503 59.68 45.53 23.68
N GLU A 504 59.73 44.49 24.51
CA GLU A 504 58.73 43.42 24.51
C GLU A 504 57.34 43.94 24.85
N SER A 505 57.22 44.80 25.86
CA SER A 505 55.93 45.35 26.28
C SER A 505 55.28 46.20 25.17
N VAL A 506 56.08 46.97 24.43
CA VAL A 506 55.62 47.77 23.30
C VAL A 506 55.24 46.89 22.12
N PHE A 507 56.08 45.93 21.75
CA PHE A 507 55.78 45.01 20.66
C PHE A 507 54.43 44.31 20.89
N ARG A 508 54.21 43.75 22.09
CA ARG A 508 52.94 43.09 22.41
C ARG A 508 51.74 44.04 22.50
N TYR A 509 51.95 45.30 22.85
CA TYR A 509 50.84 46.26 22.90
C TYR A 509 50.30 46.57 21.48
N PHE A 510 51.17 46.52 20.47
CA PHE A 510 50.81 46.81 19.08
C PHE A 510 50.52 45.57 18.23
N ASP A 511 51.00 44.38 18.60
CA ASP A 511 50.60 43.09 18.02
C ASP A 511 49.18 42.71 18.49
N ARG A 512 48.16 43.26 17.82
CA ARG A 512 46.76 43.12 18.24
C ARG A 512 46.14 41.77 17.90
N ASP A 513 46.70 41.07 16.93
CA ASP A 513 46.22 39.78 16.46
C ASP A 513 46.97 38.59 17.08
N ASP A 514 47.87 38.85 18.05
CA ASP A 514 48.68 37.86 18.74
C ASP A 514 49.49 36.98 17.75
N THR A 515 49.89 37.54 16.59
CA THR A 515 50.60 36.80 15.54
C THR A 515 52.10 36.65 15.79
N ASN A 516 52.61 37.31 16.83
CA ASN A 516 54.03 37.49 17.10
C ASN A 516 54.76 38.23 15.96
N SER A 517 54.04 39.13 15.29
CA SER A 517 54.54 39.93 14.18
C SER A 517 53.83 41.28 14.12
N LEU A 518 54.54 42.32 13.65
CA LEU A 518 53.97 43.66 13.47
C LEU A 518 53.83 43.97 11.99
N GLN A 519 52.64 44.37 11.58
CA GLN A 519 52.44 44.97 10.26
C GLN A 519 53.00 46.40 10.23
N GLU A 520 53.19 46.97 9.04
CA GLU A 520 53.84 48.28 8.86
C GLU A 520 53.24 49.40 9.73
N LEU A 521 51.91 49.47 9.83
CA LEU A 521 51.22 50.45 10.68
C LEU A 521 51.44 50.20 12.18
N GLU A 522 51.50 48.94 12.59
CA GLU A 522 51.73 48.55 14.00
C GLU A 522 53.19 48.77 14.40
N PHE A 523 54.13 48.47 13.49
CA PHE A 523 55.54 48.75 13.62
C PHE A 523 55.80 50.26 13.75
N SER A 524 55.20 51.07 12.88
CA SER A 524 55.27 52.53 12.97
C SER A 524 54.77 53.07 14.32
N ALA A 525 53.62 52.57 14.78
CA ALA A 525 53.02 52.99 16.04
C ALA A 525 53.84 52.54 17.27
N ALA A 526 54.44 51.34 17.21
CA ALA A 526 55.36 50.83 18.22
C ALA A 526 56.59 51.72 18.37
N LEU A 527 57.23 52.11 17.26
CA LEU A 527 58.39 53.02 17.27
C LEU A 527 58.03 54.40 17.82
N ALA A 528 56.89 54.95 17.40
CA ALA A 528 56.42 56.24 17.90
C ALA A 528 56.17 56.23 19.42
N SER A 529 55.74 55.09 19.98
CA SER A 529 55.52 54.95 21.43
C SER A 529 56.81 54.92 22.26
N LEU A 530 57.92 54.49 21.63
CA LEU A 530 59.27 54.49 22.20
C LEU A 530 60.00 55.83 21.98
N GLY A 531 59.30 56.84 21.44
CA GLY A 531 59.84 58.17 21.18
C GLY A 531 60.61 58.30 19.86
N LEU A 532 60.62 57.25 19.03
CA LEU A 532 61.25 57.25 17.71
C LEU A 532 60.22 57.67 16.65
N VAL A 533 60.25 58.94 16.24
CA VAL A 533 59.35 59.49 15.22
C VAL A 533 60.12 59.73 13.93
N PHE A 534 59.79 58.95 12.90
CA PHE A 534 60.35 59.06 11.55
C PHE A 534 59.33 59.70 10.58
N SER A 535 59.79 60.20 9.43
CA SER A 535 58.87 60.65 8.37
C SER A 535 58.17 59.45 7.70
N GLU A 536 57.03 59.64 7.04
CA GLU A 536 56.33 58.54 6.35
C GLU A 536 57.20 57.86 5.28
N GLU A 537 58.06 58.63 4.58
CA GLU A 537 58.97 58.10 3.55
C GLU A 537 60.11 57.27 4.18
N ASP A 538 60.70 57.75 5.29
CA ASP A 538 61.77 57.03 5.98
C ASP A 538 61.24 55.76 6.69
N MET A 539 60.03 55.83 7.25
CA MET A 539 59.43 54.70 7.99
C MET A 539 59.17 53.49 7.08
N HIS A 540 58.68 53.74 5.86
CA HIS A 540 58.49 52.68 4.87
C HIS A 540 59.81 51.98 4.52
N GLU A 541 60.89 52.76 4.32
CA GLU A 541 62.22 52.21 4.05
C GLU A 541 62.76 51.40 5.24
N TYR A 542 62.64 51.91 6.47
CA TYR A 542 63.04 51.17 7.68
C TYR A 542 62.24 49.88 7.87
N PHE A 543 60.94 49.89 7.60
CA PHE A 543 60.11 48.67 7.67
C PHE A 543 60.51 47.64 6.60
N GLU A 544 60.72 48.06 5.35
CA GLU A 544 61.11 47.16 4.25
C GLU A 544 62.49 46.51 4.52
N VAL A 545 63.43 47.28 5.06
CA VAL A 545 64.75 46.78 5.45
C VAL A 545 64.65 45.81 6.64
N THR A 546 63.89 46.15 7.68
CA THR A 546 63.78 45.35 8.91
C THR A 546 63.01 44.05 8.69
N SER A 547 61.97 44.08 7.86
CA SER A 547 61.17 42.90 7.48
C SER A 547 61.87 41.96 6.50
N GLU A 548 63.03 42.36 5.95
CA GLU A 548 63.72 41.68 4.85
C GLU A 548 62.80 41.49 3.61
N GLY A 549 61.95 42.48 3.32
CA GLY A 549 61.00 42.47 2.20
C GLY A 549 59.73 41.64 2.45
N ARG A 550 59.42 41.30 3.71
CA ARG A 550 58.13 40.71 4.11
C ARG A 550 57.13 41.80 4.45
N ASP A 551 55.86 41.43 4.49
CA ASP A 551 54.74 42.32 4.89
C ASP A 551 54.58 42.44 6.42
N TYR A 552 55.50 41.87 7.20
CA TYR A 552 55.51 41.89 8.65
C TYR A 552 56.94 41.89 9.21
N VAL A 553 57.09 42.40 10.43
CA VAL A 553 58.33 42.39 11.20
C VAL A 553 58.16 41.47 12.41
N THR A 554 59.05 40.49 12.56
CA THR A 554 59.04 39.60 13.74
C THR A 554 59.61 40.28 14.97
N PHE A 555 59.35 39.72 16.15
CA PHE A 555 59.96 40.23 17.39
C PHE A 555 61.50 40.29 17.33
N GLU A 556 62.15 39.28 16.74
CA GLU A 556 63.60 39.28 16.57
C GLU A 556 64.08 40.44 15.70
N GLN A 557 63.42 40.67 14.57
CA GLN A 557 63.74 41.76 13.65
C GLN A 557 63.50 43.12 14.31
N PHE A 558 62.40 43.26 15.05
CA PHE A 558 62.09 44.46 15.82
C PHE A 558 63.18 44.75 16.86
N ILE A 559 63.61 43.75 17.64
CA ILE A 559 64.67 43.93 18.64
C ILE A 559 66.00 44.30 17.98
N ARG A 560 66.38 43.64 16.89
CA ARG A 560 67.62 44.00 16.15
C ARG A 560 67.60 45.44 15.65
N PHE A 561 66.47 45.88 15.12
CA PHE A 561 66.28 47.28 14.71
C PHE A 561 66.40 48.24 15.91
N MET A 562 65.77 47.91 17.04
CA MET A 562 65.84 48.74 18.24
C MET A 562 67.27 48.84 18.82
N VAL A 563 68.05 47.77 18.78
CA VAL A 563 69.49 47.78 19.18
C VAL A 563 70.28 48.72 18.28
N ASP A 564 70.14 48.58 16.97
CA ASP A 564 70.88 49.37 15.96
C ASP A 564 70.60 50.88 16.08
N VAL A 565 69.34 51.25 16.38
CA VAL A 565 68.92 52.66 16.52
C VAL A 565 69.27 53.25 17.89
N THR A 566 69.47 52.43 18.94
CA THR A 566 69.70 52.92 20.33
C THR A 566 71.16 52.89 20.80
N GLU A 567 72.05 52.08 20.20
CA GLU A 567 73.48 52.05 20.56
C GLU A 567 74.21 53.38 20.29
N ASP A 568 73.71 54.23 19.39
CA ASP A 568 74.45 55.38 18.86
C ASP A 568 74.32 56.70 19.66
N GLN A 569 73.70 56.70 20.85
CA GLN A 569 73.33 57.96 21.51
C GLN A 569 74.19 58.47 22.67
N ASN A 570 74.91 57.69 23.51
CA ASN A 570 75.68 58.30 24.63
C ASN A 570 76.86 57.44 25.18
N THR A 571 78.10 57.69 24.74
CA THR A 571 79.31 57.10 25.36
C THR A 571 79.89 57.97 26.48
N ALA A 572 80.54 57.37 27.49
CA ALA A 572 81.17 58.09 28.60
C ALA A 572 82.25 59.08 28.12
N GLU A 573 82.96 58.76 27.03
CA GLU A 573 83.90 59.68 26.39
C GLU A 573 83.22 60.90 25.74
N GLN A 574 82.01 60.75 25.17
CA GLN A 574 81.25 61.88 24.63
C GLN A 574 80.74 62.80 25.74
N VAL A 575 80.24 62.25 26.85
CA VAL A 575 79.81 63.05 28.01
C VAL A 575 80.99 63.81 28.61
N PHE A 576 82.17 63.20 28.68
CA PHE A 576 83.40 63.86 29.10
C PHE A 576 83.78 65.03 28.19
N GLN A 577 83.64 64.85 26.87
CA GLN A 577 83.89 65.90 25.89
C GLN A 577 82.87 67.04 25.99
N SER A 578 81.59 66.75 26.28
CA SER A 578 80.57 67.77 26.53
C SER A 578 80.89 68.63 27.77
N PHE A 579 81.37 68.03 28.87
CA PHE A 579 81.83 68.82 30.01
C PHE A 579 83.01 69.74 29.67
N ARG A 580 83.90 69.30 28.78
CA ARG A 580 85.04 70.11 28.32
C ARG A 580 84.62 71.32 27.48
N GLU A 581 83.56 71.17 26.70
CA GLU A 581 82.95 72.25 25.91
C GLU A 581 82.19 73.22 26.82
N VAL A 582 81.45 72.71 27.80
CA VAL A 582 80.78 73.54 28.82
C VAL A 582 81.77 74.33 29.66
N ALA A 583 82.93 73.73 29.97
CA ALA A 583 84.02 74.40 30.69
C ALA A 583 84.79 75.42 29.82
N ASP A 584 84.46 75.57 28.54
CA ASP A 584 85.21 76.38 27.56
C ASP A 584 86.73 76.09 27.60
N GLY A 585 87.08 74.82 27.72
CA GLY A 585 88.48 74.35 27.79
C GLY A 585 89.19 74.56 29.14
N LYS A 586 88.51 75.07 30.18
CA LYS A 586 89.05 75.16 31.55
C LYS A 586 89.16 73.77 32.19
N PRO A 587 90.10 73.55 33.13
CA PRO A 587 90.22 72.30 33.89
C PRO A 587 89.19 72.17 35.03
N TYR A 588 88.19 73.06 35.08
CA TYR A 588 87.11 73.11 36.05
C TYR A 588 85.87 73.72 35.40
N VAL A 589 84.70 73.51 35.99
CA VAL A 589 83.44 74.21 35.65
C VAL A 589 82.98 75.07 36.83
N THR A 590 82.36 76.21 36.54
CA THR A 590 81.65 77.01 37.55
C THR A 590 80.15 76.79 37.46
N GLU A 591 79.42 77.14 38.52
CA GLU A 591 77.95 77.10 38.50
C GLU A 591 77.37 77.98 37.36
N MET A 592 78.02 79.10 37.05
CA MET A 592 77.61 79.95 35.92
C MET A 592 77.84 79.25 34.57
N ASP A 593 78.93 78.52 34.37
CA ASP A 593 79.19 77.78 33.11
C ASP A 593 78.10 76.72 32.85
N LEU A 594 77.64 76.04 33.91
CA LEU A 594 76.52 75.08 33.85
C LEU A 594 75.18 75.77 33.58
N ARG A 595 74.91 76.92 34.22
CA ARG A 595 73.68 77.71 33.95
C ARG A 595 73.66 78.28 32.53
N HIS A 596 74.81 78.73 32.03
CA HIS A 596 74.95 79.31 30.68
C HIS A 596 74.84 78.25 29.56
N SER A 597 75.09 76.98 29.87
CA SER A 597 74.88 75.84 28.96
C SER A 597 73.47 75.26 29.03
N LEU A 598 72.52 75.97 29.65
CA LEU A 598 71.10 75.61 29.77
C LEU A 598 70.84 74.31 30.57
N VAL A 599 71.78 73.93 31.45
CA VAL A 599 71.54 72.84 32.39
C VAL A 599 70.44 73.26 33.38
N PRO A 600 69.39 72.45 33.61
CA PRO A 600 68.33 72.80 34.56
C PRO A 600 68.88 72.99 35.98
N ASP A 601 68.36 74.00 36.69
CA ASP A 601 68.83 74.37 38.03
C ASP A 601 68.84 73.19 39.03
N GLU A 602 67.85 72.30 38.96
CA GLU A 602 67.78 71.10 39.82
C GLU A 602 68.95 70.13 39.60
N VAL A 603 69.47 70.06 38.37
CA VAL A 603 70.61 69.20 38.00
C VAL A 603 71.92 69.87 38.40
N ILE A 604 72.01 71.19 38.31
CA ILE A 604 73.19 71.95 38.73
C ILE A 604 73.42 71.78 40.23
N ASP A 605 72.37 71.86 41.05
CA ASP A 605 72.45 71.66 42.50
C ASP A 605 73.01 70.26 42.85
N GLN A 606 72.61 69.23 42.10
CA GLN A 606 73.11 67.87 42.29
C GLN A 606 74.57 67.71 41.82
N LEU A 607 74.91 68.29 40.68
CA LEU A 607 76.27 68.24 40.13
C LEU A 607 77.27 68.94 41.05
N VAL A 608 76.89 70.08 41.63
CA VAL A 608 77.70 70.83 42.60
C VAL A 608 77.96 70.02 43.87
N ASP A 609 76.97 69.27 44.37
CA ASP A 609 77.12 68.42 45.57
C ASP A 609 78.00 67.19 45.32
N MET A 610 77.96 66.65 44.10
CA MET A 610 78.70 65.43 43.72
C MET A 610 80.12 65.69 43.21
N MET A 611 80.39 66.85 42.60
CA MET A 611 81.70 67.16 42.03
C MET A 611 82.67 67.70 43.09
N PRO A 612 83.92 67.19 43.11
CA PRO A 612 84.94 67.69 44.03
C PRO A 612 85.35 69.12 43.66
N GLU A 613 85.64 69.94 44.69
CA GLU A 613 86.19 71.29 44.48
C GLU A 613 87.57 71.25 43.82
N HIS A 614 87.79 72.13 42.84
CA HIS A 614 89.06 72.30 42.15
C HIS A 614 90.12 72.97 43.05
N LYS A 615 91.36 72.46 43.04
CA LYS A 615 92.48 72.97 43.88
C LYS A 615 93.71 73.44 43.09
N GLY A 616 93.56 73.64 41.78
CA GLY A 616 94.62 74.09 40.87
C GLY A 616 94.78 75.63 40.81
N PRO A 617 95.73 76.14 40.00
CA PRO A 617 95.94 77.59 39.85
C PRO A 617 94.78 78.25 39.08
N ASP A 618 94.10 79.19 39.73
CA ASP A 618 93.01 79.98 39.13
C ASP A 618 93.45 80.76 37.88
N MET A 619 92.59 80.82 36.86
CA MET A 619 92.69 81.83 35.80
C MET A 619 92.20 83.18 36.35
N SER A 620 92.83 84.29 35.94
CA SER A 620 92.64 85.62 36.54
C SER A 620 91.21 86.17 36.51
N GLU A 621 90.31 85.59 35.70
CA GLU A 621 88.93 86.04 35.50
C GLU A 621 87.90 85.39 36.46
N ASP A 622 88.22 84.24 37.06
CA ASP A 622 87.29 83.46 37.91
C ASP A 622 87.68 83.47 39.41
N ARG A 623 88.52 84.42 39.82
CA ARG A 623 89.14 84.45 41.15
C ARG A 623 88.13 84.72 42.26
N GLY A 624 87.92 83.74 43.15
CA GLY A 624 87.05 83.85 44.33
C GLY A 624 85.64 83.26 44.16
N MET A 625 85.36 82.53 43.08
CA MET A 625 84.12 81.76 42.90
C MET A 625 84.35 80.25 43.13
N PRO A 626 83.35 79.47 43.59
CA PRO A 626 83.46 78.02 43.70
C PRO A 626 83.71 77.36 42.33
N GLN A 627 84.72 76.50 42.25
CA GLN A 627 85.13 75.80 41.03
C GLN A 627 85.06 74.29 41.26
N TYR A 628 84.52 73.56 40.29
CA TYR A 628 84.29 72.12 40.40
C TYR A 628 85.09 71.36 39.35
N ASP A 629 85.80 70.32 39.80
CA ASP A 629 86.69 69.51 38.96
C ASP A 629 85.93 68.36 38.30
N TYR A 630 85.36 68.64 37.12
CA TYR A 630 84.68 67.65 36.30
C TYR A 630 85.64 66.58 35.76
N ILE A 631 86.94 66.86 35.66
CA ILE A 631 87.93 65.91 35.10
C ILE A 631 88.12 64.76 36.08
N SER A 632 88.43 65.08 37.34
CA SER A 632 88.57 64.08 38.40
C SER A 632 87.26 63.34 38.68
N PHE A 633 86.12 64.03 38.57
CA PHE A 633 84.79 63.44 38.71
C PHE A 633 84.52 62.38 37.63
N MET A 634 84.75 62.71 36.36
CA MET A 634 84.52 61.81 35.23
C MET A 634 85.58 60.69 35.16
N GLU A 635 86.86 60.96 35.44
CA GLU A 635 87.90 59.93 35.52
C GLU A 635 87.59 58.89 36.62
N LYS A 636 86.97 59.32 37.73
CA LYS A 636 86.56 58.40 38.79
C LYS A 636 85.40 57.50 38.33
N LEU A 637 84.41 58.05 37.63
CA LEU A 637 83.29 57.28 37.09
C LEU A 637 83.72 56.31 35.98
N ILE A 638 84.59 56.75 35.07
CA ILE A 638 85.14 55.92 33.97
C ILE A 638 86.05 54.80 34.52
N ASN A 639 86.82 55.05 35.58
CA ASN A 639 87.68 54.01 36.19
C ASN A 639 86.93 53.08 37.16
N ASP A 640 85.77 53.46 37.73
CA ASP A 640 84.95 52.58 38.58
C ASP A 640 84.29 51.44 37.78
N GLU A 641 84.09 51.62 36.46
CA GLU A 641 83.68 50.53 35.56
C GLU A 641 84.80 49.48 35.36
N ARG A 642 86.07 49.88 35.36
CA ARG A 642 87.22 48.94 35.33
C ARG A 642 87.52 48.29 36.69
N GLY A 643 87.11 48.94 37.79
CA GLY A 643 87.31 48.43 39.16
C GLY A 643 86.32 47.36 39.62
N ARG A 644 85.20 47.16 38.91
CA ARG A 644 84.19 46.13 39.23
C ARG A 644 84.47 44.75 38.61
N GLU A 645 85.47 44.62 37.73
CA GLU A 645 85.88 43.34 37.15
C GLU A 645 86.87 42.53 38.01
N GLU A 646 87.47 43.12 39.06
CA GLU A 646 88.41 42.42 39.94
C GLU A 646 87.88 42.27 41.38
N GLN A 647 86.79 41.51 41.56
CA GLN A 647 86.42 40.95 42.88
C GLN A 647 85.40 39.81 42.77
N ALA A 648 85.82 38.67 42.21
CA ALA A 648 85.17 37.38 42.41
C ALA A 648 85.97 36.55 43.44
N PRO A 649 85.35 35.94 44.47
CA PRO A 649 86.08 35.20 45.48
C PRO A 649 86.51 33.81 44.98
N SER A 650 87.82 33.59 44.93
CA SER A 650 88.45 32.29 44.75
C SER A 650 88.65 31.59 46.11
N ASN A 651 88.09 30.38 46.25
CA ASN A 651 88.46 29.35 47.24
C ASN A 651 87.68 28.06 46.82
N VAL A 652 88.22 26.88 46.55
CA VAL A 652 89.53 26.24 46.80
C VAL A 652 89.70 25.05 45.83
N LEU A 653 90.83 25.07 45.10
CA LEU A 653 91.81 24.00 44.79
C LEU A 653 91.32 22.63 44.25
N GLN A 654 91.59 22.33 42.95
CA GLN A 654 92.76 21.59 42.41
C GLN A 654 92.55 20.06 42.52
N ASP A 655 92.82 19.21 41.53
CA ASP A 655 93.97 19.18 40.63
C ASP A 655 93.76 18.15 39.49
N ARG A 656 94.56 18.29 38.43
CA ARG A 656 95.02 17.29 37.44
C ARG A 656 94.35 17.17 36.07
N THR A 657 95.20 17.52 35.13
CA THR A 657 95.17 17.47 33.68
C THR A 657 95.35 16.06 33.10
N ASN A 658 94.86 15.96 31.86
CA ASN A 658 95.40 15.26 30.69
C ASN A 658 95.02 13.80 30.33
N ARG A 659 94.63 13.72 29.04
CA ARG A 659 94.84 12.68 28.01
C ARG A 659 93.93 11.44 27.98
N ASP A 660 93.04 11.48 27.00
CA ASP A 660 93.04 10.64 25.78
C ASP A 660 93.72 9.26 25.87
N GLU A 661 92.90 8.19 25.84
CA GLU A 661 92.93 7.09 24.86
C GLU A 661 92.08 5.91 25.37
N SER A 662 91.26 5.36 24.47
CA SER A 662 90.58 4.05 24.57
C SER A 662 91.63 2.90 24.73
N PRO A 663 91.31 1.59 25.01
CA PRO A 663 90.06 0.88 24.67
C PRO A 663 89.63 -0.34 25.55
N ARG A 664 88.43 -0.86 25.23
CA ARG A 664 88.00 -2.28 25.12
C ARG A 664 88.21 -3.33 26.23
N LYS A 665 87.09 -4.06 26.43
CA LYS A 665 86.93 -5.53 26.70
C LYS A 665 87.27 -5.99 28.13
N GLU A 666 86.59 -6.93 28.77
CA GLU A 666 85.65 -7.97 28.34
C GLU A 666 84.98 -8.55 29.61
N SER A 667 83.71 -8.96 29.53
CA SER A 667 83.08 -10.19 30.11
C SER A 667 83.42 -10.63 31.56
N LYS A 668 82.48 -11.07 32.42
CA LYS A 668 81.52 -12.18 32.26
C LYS A 668 80.75 -12.29 33.61
N VAL A 669 79.41 -12.31 33.60
CA VAL A 669 78.54 -13.51 33.77
C VAL A 669 78.27 -13.96 35.22
N ASN A 670 77.01 -13.85 35.61
CA ASN A 670 76.11 -14.89 36.14
C ASN A 670 74.76 -14.19 36.42
N GLY A 671 73.56 -14.59 35.96
CA GLY A 671 73.08 -15.89 35.56
C GLY A 671 72.10 -16.41 36.62
N ASN A 672 70.80 -16.15 36.49
CA ASN A 672 69.77 -17.19 36.53
C ASN A 672 68.34 -16.70 36.25
N LYS A 673 67.66 -17.49 35.41
CA LYS A 673 66.23 -17.52 35.08
C LYS A 673 65.43 -18.24 36.17
N VAL A 674 64.10 -18.06 36.16
CA VAL A 674 62.99 -19.06 36.02
C VAL A 674 61.69 -18.34 36.48
N ASN A 675 60.69 -18.01 35.64
CA ASN A 675 59.65 -18.76 34.90
C ASN A 675 58.50 -19.40 35.71
N GLY A 676 57.27 -19.21 35.20
CA GLY A 676 56.01 -19.93 35.51
C GLY A 676 54.83 -18.94 35.61
N LEU A 677 53.90 -18.73 34.65
CA LEU A 677 52.97 -19.61 33.91
C LEU A 677 52.01 -20.43 34.80
N HIS A 678 50.79 -19.91 35.03
CA HIS A 678 49.54 -20.48 34.53
C HIS A 678 48.42 -19.43 34.52
#